data_AF-A0A7R9NVY2-F1
#
_entry.id   AF-A0A7R9NVY2-F1
#
_cell.length_a   1.000
_cell.length_b   1.000
_cell.length_c   1.000
_cell.angle_alpha   90.00
_cell.angle_beta   90.00
_cell.angle_gamma   90.00
#
_symmetry.space_group_name_H-M   'P 1'
#
loop_
_entity.id
_entity.type
_entity.pdbx_description
1 polymer ?
#
loop_
_entity_poly.entity_id
_entity_poly.type
_entity_poly.pdbx_seq_one_letter_code
_entity_poly.pdbx_strand_id
1 'polypeptide(L)'
;MEERKYFRIHKAIDLGEGTILSLLCQEFTSFGNMSGVETSCGCSAPYFGPPITAHCGGGTFLLFMGLLDTYINQQCDIADPCGRVKNQEIPRATYDFVVVGGGSGGSVVASRLSEVPEWNVLLLEAGGDEPPGTQVPSMLIGYFGSEIDWKFHTEPEEKACLGFPENRCPWIRGKVLGGCSVINGMMYLRGHPKDYDSWEKAGNSGWGYSDVLPYFLKSEDNLEIEDMDPGYHGVGGYLTVQHFPDRPAMAQQILRAGEELGYPIVNDMNGRNFSGFTVAQMKTRNGSRVSSARAFLRPVRDRPNLHIMLNTTVSKILIDKQSTRMYGVEFIRDGKKQTVQVSKEVILSGGAVNSPQILLLSGIGPSEDLAKAQVPLIKDVPGVGKNLHNHVAFFVEFHVKNDTAKFDLDWTVTTDYLLNRKGPMSSTGLSQVTAKLNTKYADPSGNDPDLQIFFGGYLADCAKTGEVGDILNDEQPSDPRIISMSPVVLHPKSNGYIKLKSNNPLDHPLIYANYLTHPDDIKTLIEGVKVSLRLSQTKTLQKYGFELSPTPIPDCDKPGMKFGSDEYWECAIRHATGPENHQAGSCKMGPASDPDSVVDDKLHVRGIRGIRVMDASVMPRVVSANTAATVMMIAEKGSDMVKTFWNKQTVKPGSTRYIAHSESSGNVGLSNRLASGNGGRNVTVIGNGNDSRSKPVPAATQSFGSFPKQVAIPQYNTSGYGASAYKPFDHNTHAIPQYHHGWQGNNGYHGGYSKPFYVDPVKPKASSGTFPSPSVKGDYSRSFGNTQGYGGHGNTVRDNSAVTGYPVSNTWNGHMTRFGQTWRINGNRP
;
A
#
# COMPACT_ATOMS: atom_id res chain seq x y z
N MET A 1 -27.19 15.82 -33.80
CA MET A 1 -27.20 14.34 -33.79
C MET A 1 -27.56 13.76 -32.42
N GLU A 2 -27.35 14.50 -31.32
CA GLU A 2 -27.51 13.99 -29.95
C GLU A 2 -28.97 13.78 -29.51
N GLU A 3 -29.93 14.62 -29.91
CA GLU A 3 -31.35 14.45 -29.56
C GLU A 3 -31.96 13.12 -30.05
N ARG A 4 -31.40 12.50 -31.10
CA ARG A 4 -31.85 11.17 -31.58
C ARG A 4 -31.29 10.00 -30.77
N LYS A 5 -30.29 10.20 -29.88
CA LYS A 5 -29.83 9.17 -28.93
C LYS A 5 -30.75 9.09 -27.71
N TYR A 6 -31.16 10.23 -27.15
CA TYR A 6 -32.06 10.30 -25.99
C TYR A 6 -33.36 9.50 -26.18
N PHE A 7 -33.99 9.62 -27.36
CA PHE A 7 -35.27 8.96 -27.63
C PHE A 7 -35.20 7.43 -27.84
N ARG A 8 -34.01 6.83 -27.96
CA ARG A 8 -33.84 5.37 -28.12
C ARG A 8 -33.60 4.65 -26.80
N ILE A 9 -32.93 5.28 -25.84
CA ILE A 9 -32.60 4.65 -24.54
C ILE A 9 -33.86 4.51 -23.68
N HIS A 10 -34.73 5.54 -23.61
CA HIS A 10 -36.00 5.42 -22.88
C HIS A 10 -36.96 4.37 -23.44
N LYS A 11 -36.86 4.01 -24.73
CA LYS A 11 -37.69 2.95 -25.32
C LYS A 11 -37.14 1.52 -25.11
N ALA A 12 -35.93 1.39 -24.57
CA ALA A 12 -35.33 0.10 -24.22
C ALA A 12 -35.70 -0.37 -22.80
N ILE A 13 -36.23 0.52 -21.95
CA ILE A 13 -36.65 0.20 -20.58
C ILE A 13 -38.01 -0.54 -20.57
N ASP A 14 -38.83 -0.38 -21.61
CA ASP A 14 -40.13 -1.05 -21.78
C ASP A 14 -40.07 -2.41 -22.50
N LEU A 15 -38.89 -2.89 -22.93
CA LEU A 15 -38.75 -4.11 -23.74
C LEU A 15 -37.72 -5.05 -23.14
N GLY A 16 -38.21 -6.19 -22.63
CA GLY A 16 -37.48 -7.12 -21.77
C GLY A 16 -36.18 -7.71 -22.33
N GLU A 17 -35.44 -8.30 -21.39
CA GLU A 17 -34.02 -8.71 -21.41
C GLU A 17 -33.50 -9.31 -22.73
N GLY A 18 -34.30 -10.15 -23.40
CA GLY A 18 -33.91 -10.81 -24.66
C GLY A 18 -33.58 -9.87 -25.82
N THR A 19 -34.05 -8.62 -25.79
CA THR A 19 -33.79 -7.63 -26.86
C THR A 19 -32.45 -6.90 -26.67
N ILE A 20 -31.93 -6.84 -25.44
CA ILE A 20 -30.65 -6.20 -25.12
C ILE A 20 -29.49 -7.10 -25.57
N LEU A 21 -29.58 -8.42 -25.33
CA LEU A 21 -28.56 -9.37 -25.78
C LEU A 21 -28.37 -9.39 -27.30
N SER A 22 -29.45 -9.24 -28.10
CA SER A 22 -29.33 -9.31 -29.56
C SER A 22 -28.66 -8.08 -30.19
N LEU A 23 -28.85 -6.90 -29.59
CA LEU A 23 -28.13 -5.67 -29.96
C LEU A 23 -26.65 -5.75 -29.55
N LEU A 24 -26.35 -6.27 -28.36
CA LEU A 24 -24.96 -6.47 -27.90
C LEU A 24 -24.21 -7.50 -28.76
N CYS A 25 -24.84 -8.61 -29.14
CA CYS A 25 -24.21 -9.63 -29.99
C CYS A 25 -23.82 -9.15 -31.40
N GLN A 26 -24.48 -8.10 -31.95
CA GLN A 26 -24.14 -7.59 -33.28
C GLN A 26 -22.82 -6.77 -33.32
N GLU A 27 -22.40 -6.16 -32.21
CA GLU A 27 -21.09 -5.48 -32.16
C GLU A 27 -19.92 -6.47 -32.03
N PHE A 28 -20.13 -7.57 -31.29
CA PHE A 28 -19.10 -8.59 -31.00
C PHE A 28 -18.55 -9.33 -32.24
N THR A 29 -19.31 -9.46 -33.33
CA THR A 29 -18.89 -10.24 -34.51
C THR A 29 -17.91 -9.51 -35.45
N SER A 30 -17.49 -8.28 -35.13
CA SER A 30 -16.58 -7.48 -35.98
C SER A 30 -15.09 -7.58 -35.61
N PHE A 31 -14.75 -8.12 -34.43
CA PHE A 31 -13.39 -8.12 -33.90
C PHE A 31 -12.65 -9.44 -34.08
N GLY A 32 -12.23 -9.70 -35.32
CA GLY A 32 -11.27 -10.75 -35.66
C GLY A 32 -9.94 -10.18 -36.14
N ASN A 33 -8.89 -10.35 -35.34
CA ASN A 33 -7.47 -10.33 -35.76
C ASN A 33 -6.82 -8.94 -36.04
N MET A 34 -6.44 -8.18 -34.99
CA MET A 34 -5.42 -7.11 -35.10
C MET A 34 -4.48 -7.04 -33.89
N SER A 35 -3.18 -6.95 -34.16
CA SER A 35 -2.14 -6.61 -33.18
C SER A 35 -2.13 -5.11 -32.89
N GLY A 36 -2.30 -4.72 -31.63
CA GLY A 36 -2.41 -3.32 -31.21
C GLY A 36 -3.85 -2.82 -31.27
N VAL A 37 -4.57 -2.93 -30.16
CA VAL A 37 -5.93 -2.40 -30.03
C VAL A 37 -5.85 -0.90 -29.79
N GLU A 38 -6.26 -0.11 -30.79
CA GLU A 38 -6.65 1.28 -30.53
C GLU A 38 -7.83 1.26 -29.56
N THR A 39 -7.67 1.86 -28.38
CA THR A 39 -8.78 2.00 -27.44
C THR A 39 -9.83 2.96 -27.99
N SER A 40 -11.04 2.91 -27.43
CA SER A 40 -12.11 3.91 -27.61
C SER A 40 -11.65 5.37 -27.43
N CYS A 41 -10.50 5.56 -26.78
CA CYS A 41 -9.87 6.85 -26.47
C CYS A 41 -8.92 7.37 -27.57
N GLY A 42 -8.75 6.65 -28.68
CA GLY A 42 -7.86 7.06 -29.78
C GLY A 42 -6.36 6.90 -29.49
N CYS A 43 -6.01 6.09 -28.49
CA CYS A 43 -4.63 5.79 -28.11
C CYS A 43 -4.45 4.27 -27.95
N SER A 44 -3.27 3.75 -28.30
CA SER A 44 -2.89 2.37 -27.96
C SER A 44 -2.67 2.25 -26.46
N ALA A 45 -3.24 1.22 -25.83
CA ALA A 45 -2.95 0.83 -24.46
C ALA A 45 -1.95 -0.34 -24.47
N PRO A 46 -0.65 -0.13 -24.16
CA PRO A 46 0.36 -1.17 -24.29
C PRO A 46 0.33 -2.22 -23.15
N TYR A 47 -0.40 -1.96 -22.06
CA TYR A 47 -0.39 -2.81 -20.88
C TYR A 47 -1.72 -2.75 -20.11
N PHE A 48 -2.34 -3.91 -19.91
CA PHE A 48 -3.56 -4.06 -19.10
C PHE A 48 -3.28 -4.69 -17.72
N GLY A 49 -2.20 -5.47 -17.59
CA GLY A 49 -1.82 -6.17 -16.35
C GLY A 49 -2.84 -7.23 -15.91
N PRO A 50 -2.82 -7.67 -14.63
CA PRO A 50 -3.80 -8.62 -14.13
C PRO A 50 -5.21 -8.00 -14.09
N PRO A 51 -6.24 -8.67 -14.65
CA PRO A 51 -7.62 -8.20 -14.64
C PRO A 51 -8.25 -8.34 -13.25
N ILE A 52 -9.29 -7.56 -12.95
CA ILE A 52 -9.98 -7.62 -11.64
C ILE A 52 -10.66 -8.99 -11.40
N THR A 53 -10.98 -9.72 -12.48
CA THR A 53 -11.51 -11.10 -12.43
C THR A 53 -10.58 -12.10 -11.75
N ALA A 54 -9.27 -11.82 -11.70
CA ALA A 54 -8.29 -12.72 -11.10
C ALA A 54 -8.40 -12.79 -9.56
N HIS A 55 -9.15 -11.89 -8.92
CA HIS A 55 -9.31 -11.85 -7.47
C HIS A 55 -10.43 -12.74 -6.94
N CYS A 56 -11.61 -12.70 -7.57
CA CYS A 56 -12.82 -13.25 -6.97
C CYS A 56 -12.90 -14.77 -7.11
N GLY A 57 -13.36 -15.46 -6.06
CA GLY A 57 -13.23 -16.90 -5.91
C GLY A 57 -14.21 -17.74 -6.74
N GLY A 58 -13.76 -18.21 -7.91
CA GLY A 58 -14.43 -19.29 -8.65
C GLY A 58 -15.32 -18.82 -9.81
N GLY A 59 -15.85 -19.81 -10.55
CA GLY A 59 -16.51 -19.58 -11.85
C GLY A 59 -17.76 -18.69 -11.82
N THR A 60 -18.43 -18.59 -10.67
CA THR A 60 -19.65 -17.79 -10.48
C THR A 60 -19.40 -16.29 -10.63
N PHE A 61 -18.23 -15.78 -10.25
CA PHE A 61 -17.88 -14.37 -10.32
C PHE A 61 -17.46 -13.90 -11.72
N LEU A 62 -17.12 -14.84 -12.63
CA LEU A 62 -16.43 -14.52 -13.88
C LEU A 62 -17.24 -13.65 -14.84
N LEU A 63 -18.56 -13.85 -14.92
CA LEU A 63 -19.40 -13.13 -15.88
C LEU A 63 -19.51 -11.64 -15.52
N PHE A 64 -19.96 -11.35 -14.29
CA PHE A 64 -20.13 -9.99 -13.82
C PHE A 64 -18.79 -9.24 -13.75
N MET A 65 -17.79 -9.83 -13.08
CA MET A 65 -16.47 -9.19 -12.93
C MET A 65 -15.74 -9.04 -14.29
N GLY A 66 -15.97 -9.94 -15.25
CA GLY A 66 -15.37 -9.85 -16.58
C GLY A 66 -15.99 -8.76 -17.46
N LEU A 67 -17.30 -8.55 -17.35
CA LEU A 67 -17.95 -7.40 -17.96
C LEU A 67 -17.48 -6.09 -17.31
N LEU A 68 -17.36 -6.07 -15.98
CA LEU A 68 -16.86 -4.92 -15.23
C LEU A 68 -15.42 -4.53 -15.63
N ASP A 69 -14.52 -5.51 -15.73
CA ASP A 69 -13.14 -5.30 -16.22
C ASP A 69 -13.14 -4.69 -17.62
N THR A 70 -13.94 -5.25 -18.52
CA THR A 70 -14.10 -4.76 -19.90
C THR A 70 -14.58 -3.31 -19.93
N TYR A 71 -15.58 -2.94 -19.13
CA TYR A 71 -16.06 -1.56 -19.06
C TYR A 71 -15.01 -0.60 -18.47
N ILE A 72 -14.33 -0.99 -17.39
CA ILE A 72 -13.23 -0.21 -16.78
C ILE A 72 -12.12 0.06 -17.78
N ASN A 73 -11.71 -0.94 -18.55
CA ASN A 73 -10.68 -0.84 -19.58
C ASN A 73 -11.08 0.09 -20.74
N GLN A 74 -12.38 0.33 -20.96
CA GLN A 74 -12.92 1.25 -21.97
C GLN A 74 -13.15 2.68 -21.46
N GLN A 75 -13.10 2.93 -20.15
CA GLN A 75 -13.23 4.28 -19.57
C GLN A 75 -11.93 5.07 -19.69
N CYS A 76 -11.93 6.10 -20.55
CA CYS A 76 -10.71 6.84 -20.90
C CYS A 76 -10.04 7.59 -19.76
N ASP A 77 -10.80 8.06 -18.77
CA ASP A 77 -10.30 8.71 -17.56
C ASP A 77 -9.84 7.70 -16.49
N ILE A 78 -10.38 6.48 -16.46
CA ILE A 78 -9.89 5.42 -15.56
C ILE A 78 -8.62 4.81 -16.15
N ALA A 79 -8.75 4.14 -17.31
CA ALA A 79 -7.66 3.42 -17.97
C ALA A 79 -6.52 4.36 -18.41
N ASP A 80 -6.87 5.60 -18.80
CA ASP A 80 -5.94 6.67 -19.18
C ASP A 80 -4.84 6.22 -20.17
N PRO A 81 -5.22 5.62 -21.32
CA PRO A 81 -4.25 5.06 -22.27
C PRO A 81 -3.34 6.15 -22.86
N CYS A 82 -3.87 7.35 -23.10
CA CYS A 82 -3.12 8.49 -23.62
C CYS A 82 -2.17 9.12 -22.59
N GLY A 83 -2.45 8.97 -21.29
CA GLY A 83 -1.61 9.44 -20.19
C GLY A 83 -0.51 8.47 -19.77
N ARG A 84 -0.47 7.25 -20.30
CA ARG A 84 0.55 6.25 -19.93
C ARG A 84 1.96 6.66 -20.35
N VAL A 85 2.93 6.27 -19.52
CA VAL A 85 4.34 6.56 -19.80
C VAL A 85 4.83 5.77 -21.00
N LYS A 86 5.80 6.34 -21.73
CA LYS A 86 6.45 5.66 -22.84
C LYS A 86 7.54 4.74 -22.27
N ASN A 87 7.35 3.42 -22.39
CA ASN A 87 8.40 2.47 -22.04
C ASN A 87 9.58 2.64 -23.00
N GLN A 88 10.74 3.03 -22.47
CA GLN A 88 11.96 3.11 -23.23
C GLN A 88 12.55 1.71 -23.39
N GLU A 89 12.74 1.27 -24.63
CA GLU A 89 13.42 -0.02 -24.94
C GLU A 89 14.94 0.12 -24.90
N ILE A 90 15.47 1.20 -25.50
CA ILE A 90 16.91 1.41 -25.69
C ILE A 90 17.37 2.59 -24.83
N PRO A 91 18.20 2.40 -23.78
CA PRO A 91 18.75 3.50 -23.01
C PRO A 91 19.83 4.27 -23.77
N ARG A 92 20.04 5.55 -23.40
CA ARG A 92 21.27 6.29 -23.73
C ARG A 92 22.47 5.59 -23.09
N ALA A 93 23.66 5.73 -23.69
CA ALA A 93 24.90 5.19 -23.12
C ALA A 93 25.25 5.78 -21.74
N THR A 94 24.87 7.05 -21.51
CA THR A 94 25.12 7.79 -20.28
C THR A 94 23.90 8.64 -19.92
N TYR A 95 23.62 8.75 -18.61
CA TYR A 95 22.67 9.70 -18.05
C TYR A 95 23.34 10.54 -16.96
N ASP A 96 22.71 11.67 -16.62
CA ASP A 96 23.09 12.47 -15.46
C ASP A 96 22.66 11.76 -14.17
N PHE A 97 21.40 11.32 -14.13
CA PHE A 97 20.80 10.66 -12.99
C PHE A 97 20.14 9.35 -13.38
N VAL A 98 20.31 8.32 -12.52
CA VAL A 98 19.52 7.09 -12.58
C VAL A 98 18.74 6.96 -11.29
N VAL A 99 17.41 6.95 -11.39
CA VAL A 99 16.48 6.67 -10.30
C VAL A 99 16.13 5.19 -10.35
N VAL A 100 16.24 4.50 -9.22
CA VAL A 100 16.08 3.04 -9.11
C VAL A 100 14.84 2.72 -8.28
N GLY A 101 13.82 2.17 -8.92
CA GLY A 101 12.48 1.95 -8.38
C GLY A 101 11.57 3.14 -8.67
N GLY A 102 10.54 2.90 -9.48
CA GLY A 102 9.46 3.84 -9.84
C GLY A 102 8.37 3.96 -8.80
N GLY A 103 8.62 3.54 -7.55
CA GLY A 103 7.67 3.60 -6.45
C GLY A 103 7.32 5.02 -5.98
N SER A 104 6.71 5.12 -4.80
CA SER A 104 6.16 6.39 -4.28
C SER A 104 7.17 7.54 -4.24
N GLY A 105 8.44 7.25 -3.88
CA GLY A 105 9.52 8.24 -3.89
C GLY A 105 10.09 8.45 -5.29
N GLY A 106 10.48 7.39 -5.98
CA GLY A 106 11.16 7.49 -7.29
C GLY A 106 10.34 8.14 -8.40
N SER A 107 9.00 7.98 -8.38
CA SER A 107 8.10 8.74 -9.25
C SER A 107 8.23 10.25 -9.07
N VAL A 108 8.33 10.72 -7.82
CA VAL A 108 8.56 12.13 -7.49
C VAL A 108 9.97 12.55 -7.93
N VAL A 109 11.01 11.78 -7.59
CA VAL A 109 12.40 12.11 -7.93
C VAL A 109 12.60 12.26 -9.43
N ALA A 110 12.17 11.28 -10.23
CA ALA A 110 12.34 11.33 -11.69
C ALA A 110 11.59 12.51 -12.31
N SER A 111 10.41 12.85 -11.78
CA SER A 111 9.66 14.04 -12.18
C SER A 111 10.38 15.34 -11.81
N ARG A 112 10.85 15.49 -10.56
CA ARG A 112 11.48 16.73 -10.07
C ARG A 112 12.89 16.98 -10.61
N LEU A 113 13.63 15.94 -10.99
CA LEU A 113 14.94 16.10 -11.63
C LEU A 113 14.84 16.38 -13.13
N SER A 114 13.84 15.82 -13.81
CA SER A 114 13.59 16.12 -15.23
C SER A 114 13.01 17.52 -15.49
N GLU A 115 12.65 18.27 -14.43
CA GLU A 115 12.35 19.71 -14.52
C GLU A 115 13.55 20.54 -15.03
N VAL A 116 14.78 20.03 -14.90
CA VAL A 116 16.00 20.67 -15.41
C VAL A 116 16.30 20.13 -16.82
N PRO A 117 16.08 20.90 -17.91
CA PRO A 117 16.14 20.36 -19.27
C PRO A 117 17.51 19.81 -19.69
N GLU A 118 18.59 20.33 -19.10
CA GLU A 118 19.97 19.91 -19.36
C GLU A 118 20.32 18.55 -18.73
N TRP A 119 19.44 17.97 -17.91
CA TRP A 119 19.71 16.74 -17.15
C TRP A 119 18.98 15.55 -17.75
N ASN A 120 19.76 14.56 -18.18
CA ASN A 120 19.26 13.28 -18.66
C ASN A 120 18.93 12.39 -17.45
N VAL A 121 17.66 12.06 -17.28
CA VAL A 121 17.16 11.24 -16.17
C VAL A 121 16.66 9.91 -16.71
N LEU A 122 17.11 8.81 -16.12
CA LEU A 122 16.59 7.46 -16.36
C LEU A 122 15.90 6.95 -15.10
N LEU A 123 14.66 6.49 -15.23
CA LEU A 123 13.96 5.72 -14.20
C LEU A 123 13.95 4.24 -14.58
N LEU A 124 14.39 3.37 -13.67
CA LEU A 124 14.35 1.91 -13.82
C LEU A 124 13.33 1.32 -12.83
N GLU A 125 12.30 0.64 -13.33
CA GLU A 125 11.27 -0.04 -12.53
C GLU A 125 11.20 -1.53 -12.88
N ALA A 126 11.12 -2.39 -11.86
CA ALA A 126 11.12 -3.85 -11.99
C ALA A 126 9.77 -4.44 -12.42
N GLY A 127 8.67 -3.71 -12.20
CA GLY A 127 7.32 -4.06 -12.66
C GLY A 127 6.89 -3.39 -13.97
N GLY A 128 5.66 -3.69 -14.37
CA GLY A 128 4.98 -3.07 -15.51
C GLY A 128 4.36 -1.70 -15.19
N ASP A 129 3.49 -1.22 -16.08
CA ASP A 129 2.64 -0.04 -15.83
C ASP A 129 1.41 -0.44 -14.98
N GLU A 130 0.60 0.52 -14.56
CA GLU A 130 -0.51 0.28 -13.64
C GLU A 130 -1.72 -0.37 -14.35
N PRO A 131 -2.23 -1.53 -13.89
CA PRO A 131 -3.47 -2.10 -14.44
C PRO A 131 -4.65 -1.13 -14.29
N PRO A 132 -5.53 -0.94 -15.29
CA PRO A 132 -6.67 -0.02 -15.18
C PRO A 132 -7.56 -0.24 -13.94
N GLY A 133 -7.79 -1.49 -13.55
CA GLY A 133 -8.56 -1.82 -12.34
C GLY A 133 -7.97 -1.27 -11.04
N THR A 134 -6.64 -1.09 -10.93
CA THR A 134 -6.00 -0.47 -9.75
C THR A 134 -6.43 0.98 -9.51
N GLN A 135 -6.93 1.64 -10.56
CA GLN A 135 -7.39 3.02 -10.51
C GLN A 135 -8.76 3.14 -9.80
N VAL A 136 -9.50 2.03 -9.66
CA VAL A 136 -10.75 1.93 -8.92
C VAL A 136 -10.46 1.73 -7.43
N PRO A 137 -10.89 2.65 -6.54
CA PRO A 137 -10.61 2.58 -5.10
C PRO A 137 -10.91 1.24 -4.42
N SER A 138 -12.07 0.63 -4.70
CA SER A 138 -12.48 -0.61 -4.02
C SER A 138 -11.66 -1.84 -4.39
N MET A 139 -11.05 -1.87 -5.58
CA MET A 139 -10.37 -3.05 -6.15
C MET A 139 -8.98 -3.33 -5.52
N LEU A 140 -8.58 -2.61 -4.47
CA LEU A 140 -7.20 -2.62 -3.97
C LEU A 140 -6.74 -3.99 -3.44
N ILE A 141 -7.62 -4.75 -2.77
CA ILE A 141 -7.30 -6.04 -2.15
C ILE A 141 -7.03 -7.09 -3.25
N GLY A 142 -7.68 -6.96 -4.41
CA GLY A 142 -7.55 -7.91 -5.51
C GLY A 142 -6.20 -8.00 -6.18
N TYR A 143 -5.29 -7.09 -5.85
CA TYR A 143 -3.92 -7.11 -6.34
C TYR A 143 -2.92 -7.72 -5.34
N PHE A 144 -3.34 -8.08 -4.13
CA PHE A 144 -2.48 -8.74 -3.15
C PHE A 144 -2.12 -10.16 -3.64
N GLY A 145 -0.84 -10.51 -3.63
CA GLY A 145 -0.38 -11.78 -4.19
C GLY A 145 -0.48 -11.90 -5.73
N SER A 146 -0.87 -10.84 -6.45
CA SER A 146 -0.89 -10.80 -7.93
C SER A 146 0.51 -10.58 -8.53
N GLU A 147 0.66 -10.55 -9.86
CA GLU A 147 1.97 -10.28 -10.50
C GLU A 147 2.54 -8.87 -10.25
N ILE A 148 1.70 -7.92 -9.82
CA ILE A 148 2.12 -6.56 -9.41
C ILE A 148 2.42 -6.45 -7.91
N ASP A 149 2.46 -7.57 -7.18
CA ASP A 149 2.98 -7.69 -5.82
C ASP A 149 4.32 -8.44 -5.85
N TRP A 150 5.29 -7.99 -5.05
CA TRP A 150 6.54 -8.71 -4.82
C TRP A 150 6.33 -10.03 -4.04
N LYS A 151 5.22 -10.17 -3.30
CA LYS A 151 4.91 -11.38 -2.50
C LYS A 151 6.03 -11.73 -1.51
N PHE A 152 6.61 -10.71 -0.88
CA PHE A 152 7.63 -10.94 0.13
C PHE A 152 7.01 -11.69 1.32
N HIS A 153 7.83 -12.51 1.97
CA HIS A 153 7.51 -13.18 3.21
C HIS A 153 8.68 -12.95 4.16
N THR A 154 8.41 -12.87 5.45
CA THR A 154 9.47 -12.92 6.46
C THR A 154 10.11 -14.31 6.47
N GLU A 155 11.29 -14.42 7.07
CA GLU A 155 11.74 -15.66 7.69
C GLU A 155 10.81 -16.04 8.87
N PRO A 156 10.83 -17.29 9.35
CA PRO A 156 9.90 -17.74 10.38
C PRO A 156 10.06 -16.90 11.64
N GLU A 157 8.97 -16.28 12.09
CA GLU A 157 8.98 -15.39 13.25
C GLU A 157 8.78 -16.22 14.54
N GLU A 158 9.57 -15.92 15.58
CA GLU A 158 9.50 -16.65 16.86
C GLU A 158 8.30 -16.24 17.75
N LYS A 159 7.72 -15.07 17.47
CA LYS A 159 6.85 -14.34 18.42
C LYS A 159 5.60 -13.71 17.80
N ALA A 160 5.43 -13.85 16.49
CA ALA A 160 4.41 -13.23 15.67
C ALA A 160 4.04 -14.14 14.50
N CYS A 161 2.90 -13.89 13.87
CA CYS A 161 2.37 -14.68 12.74
C CYS A 161 2.35 -16.20 13.01
N LEU A 162 2.20 -16.63 14.27
CA LEU A 162 2.30 -18.04 14.67
C LEU A 162 1.16 -18.93 14.13
N GLY A 163 0.07 -18.33 13.64
CA GLY A 163 -1.01 -19.03 12.94
C GLY A 163 -0.90 -18.99 11.41
N PHE A 164 0.15 -18.40 10.85
CA PHE A 164 0.38 -18.32 9.40
C PHE A 164 1.21 -19.52 8.90
N PRO A 165 1.12 -19.87 7.61
CA PRO A 165 1.96 -20.91 7.02
C PRO A 165 3.46 -20.69 7.31
N GLU A 166 4.12 -21.73 7.82
CA GLU A 166 5.53 -21.73 8.20
C GLU A 166 5.94 -20.64 9.24
N ASN A 167 4.97 -20.07 9.97
CA ASN A 167 5.14 -18.92 10.86
C ASN A 167 5.73 -17.67 10.16
N ARG A 168 5.47 -17.52 8.85
CA ARG A 168 5.98 -16.40 8.04
C ARG A 168 4.91 -15.34 7.85
N CYS A 169 5.22 -14.09 8.14
CA CYS A 169 4.32 -12.97 7.84
C CYS A 169 4.39 -12.63 6.34
N PRO A 170 3.25 -12.47 5.63
CA PRO A 170 3.22 -11.99 4.26
C PRO A 170 3.38 -10.46 4.20
N TRP A 171 4.19 -9.96 3.26
CA TRP A 171 4.45 -8.54 3.04
C TRP A 171 4.07 -8.15 1.60
N ILE A 172 3.00 -7.38 1.50
CA ILE A 172 2.47 -6.88 0.22
C ILE A 172 3.25 -5.63 -0.18
N ARG A 173 3.98 -5.70 -1.30
CA ARG A 173 4.75 -4.56 -1.82
C ARG A 173 4.55 -4.44 -3.32
N GLY A 174 4.09 -3.28 -3.79
CA GLY A 174 3.85 -3.05 -5.22
C GLY A 174 5.12 -3.17 -6.07
N LYS A 175 5.10 -4.10 -7.02
CA LYS A 175 6.07 -4.33 -8.11
C LYS A 175 5.45 -3.84 -9.43
N VAL A 176 5.35 -2.52 -9.55
CA VAL A 176 4.64 -1.81 -10.62
C VAL A 176 5.09 -0.36 -10.60
N LEU A 177 4.99 0.35 -11.72
CA LEU A 177 5.20 1.80 -11.75
C LEU A 177 4.25 2.49 -10.75
N GLY A 178 4.77 3.41 -9.92
CA GLY A 178 4.05 3.96 -8.77
C GLY A 178 4.17 3.12 -7.49
N GLY A 179 4.57 1.86 -7.61
CA GLY A 179 4.87 0.92 -6.53
C GLY A 179 3.70 0.75 -5.56
N CYS A 180 3.98 0.80 -4.26
CA CYS A 180 2.95 0.60 -3.23
C CYS A 180 1.81 1.64 -3.26
N SER A 181 1.99 2.80 -3.91
CA SER A 181 0.88 3.78 -4.05
C SER A 181 -0.28 3.27 -4.94
N VAL A 182 -0.02 2.25 -5.76
CA VAL A 182 -0.99 1.58 -6.64
C VAL A 182 -1.90 0.62 -5.88
N ILE A 183 -1.40 -0.02 -4.82
CA ILE A 183 -2.11 -1.07 -4.09
C ILE A 183 -2.30 -0.75 -2.58
N ASN A 184 -2.07 0.50 -2.15
CA ASN A 184 -2.35 0.90 -0.76
C ASN A 184 -3.81 1.34 -0.54
N GLY A 185 -4.21 1.46 0.74
CA GLY A 185 -5.52 2.01 1.17
C GLY A 185 -5.75 3.51 0.93
N MET A 186 -4.93 4.17 0.09
CA MET A 186 -5.01 5.59 -0.34
C MET A 186 -4.96 6.70 0.71
N MET A 187 -5.12 6.41 2.01
CA MET A 187 -5.13 7.38 3.10
C MET A 187 -3.94 8.37 3.03
N TYR A 188 -4.25 9.66 3.16
CA TYR A 188 -3.29 10.76 3.19
C TYR A 188 -3.18 11.31 4.61
N LEU A 189 -2.19 10.80 5.35
CA LEU A 189 -1.82 11.29 6.67
C LEU A 189 -0.31 11.56 6.70
N ARG A 190 0.09 12.67 7.33
CA ARG A 190 1.49 13.13 7.35
C ARG A 190 2.29 12.69 8.57
N GLY A 191 1.67 12.09 9.58
CA GLY A 191 2.30 11.80 10.88
C GLY A 191 1.98 12.86 11.92
N HIS A 192 2.79 12.92 12.97
CA HIS A 192 2.75 13.90 14.04
C HIS A 192 4.03 14.78 13.98
N PRO A 193 3.99 16.09 14.31
CA PRO A 193 5.18 16.94 14.27
C PRO A 193 6.39 16.39 15.04
N LYS A 194 6.14 15.77 16.20
CA LYS A 194 7.19 15.13 17.02
C LYS A 194 7.94 14.01 16.28
N ASP A 195 7.35 13.35 15.28
CA ASP A 195 8.07 12.34 14.49
C ASP A 195 9.31 12.98 13.83
N TYR A 196 9.09 14.11 13.16
CA TYR A 196 10.09 14.86 12.40
C TYR A 196 11.08 15.60 13.32
N ASP A 197 10.55 16.24 14.37
CA ASP A 197 11.38 16.89 15.38
C ASP A 197 12.29 15.86 16.10
N SER A 198 11.85 14.60 16.24
CA SER A 198 12.70 13.52 16.76
C SER A 198 13.81 13.11 15.79
N TRP A 199 13.57 13.15 14.47
CA TRP A 199 14.59 12.89 13.46
C TRP A 199 15.66 13.97 13.47
N GLU A 200 15.27 15.24 13.57
CA GLU A 200 16.20 16.36 13.73
C GLU A 200 16.99 16.27 15.04
N LYS A 201 16.31 16.02 16.17
CA LYS A 201 16.94 15.84 17.49
C LYS A 201 17.92 14.66 17.51
N ALA A 202 17.73 13.64 16.67
CA ALA A 202 18.68 12.55 16.46
C ALA A 202 19.92 12.94 15.64
N GLY A 203 20.06 14.21 15.22
CA GLY A 203 21.22 14.76 14.52
C GLY A 203 21.01 15.01 13.02
N ASN A 204 19.78 14.92 12.51
CA ASN A 204 19.47 15.14 11.10
C ASN A 204 18.96 16.57 10.88
N SER A 205 19.85 17.56 10.91
CA SER A 205 19.47 18.98 10.87
C SER A 205 18.66 19.38 9.63
N GLY A 206 17.64 20.21 9.86
CA GLY A 206 16.67 20.64 8.87
C GLY A 206 15.65 19.56 8.51
N TRP A 207 15.45 18.53 9.35
CA TRP A 207 14.38 17.53 9.22
C TRP A 207 13.25 17.69 10.25
N GLY A 208 13.23 18.78 11.02
CA GLY A 208 12.12 19.14 11.91
C GLY A 208 10.84 19.43 11.13
N TYR A 209 9.68 19.41 11.81
CA TYR A 209 8.38 19.53 11.16
C TYR A 209 8.24 20.81 10.32
N SER A 210 8.77 21.93 10.80
CA SER A 210 8.80 23.22 10.10
C SER A 210 9.55 23.18 8.77
N ASP A 211 10.60 22.37 8.65
CA ASP A 211 11.40 22.25 7.42
C ASP A 211 10.75 21.30 6.40
N VAL A 212 9.99 20.31 6.87
CA VAL A 212 9.35 19.31 6.00
C VAL A 212 7.94 19.69 5.56
N LEU A 213 7.20 20.49 6.35
CA LEU A 213 5.85 20.93 6.00
C LEU A 213 5.77 21.57 4.60
N PRO A 214 6.65 22.50 4.18
CA PRO A 214 6.63 23.07 2.83
C PRO A 214 6.69 22.03 1.70
N TYR A 215 7.37 20.90 1.91
CA TYR A 215 7.49 19.83 0.92
C TYR A 215 6.25 18.93 0.86
N PHE A 216 5.47 18.82 1.94
CA PHE A 216 4.12 18.26 1.87
C PHE A 216 3.21 19.16 1.03
N LEU A 217 3.18 20.47 1.33
CA LEU A 217 2.33 21.45 0.63
C LEU A 217 2.67 21.51 -0.88
N LYS A 218 3.96 21.48 -1.24
CA LYS A 218 4.46 21.50 -2.62
C LYS A 218 3.95 20.32 -3.48
N SER A 219 3.71 19.17 -2.87
CA SER A 219 3.18 17.99 -3.56
C SER A 219 1.65 18.05 -3.70
N GLU A 220 0.96 18.73 -2.80
CA GLU A 220 -0.49 18.61 -2.58
C GLU A 220 -1.34 19.50 -3.51
N ASP A 221 -2.43 18.91 -4.00
CA ASP A 221 -3.53 19.57 -4.70
C ASP A 221 -4.83 19.27 -3.93
N ASN A 222 -5.05 19.98 -2.82
CA ASN A 222 -6.18 19.71 -1.93
C ASN A 222 -7.47 20.35 -2.47
N LEU A 223 -8.45 19.52 -2.86
CA LEU A 223 -9.69 20.02 -3.47
C LEU A 223 -10.76 20.43 -2.45
N GLU A 224 -10.46 20.32 -1.15
CA GLU A 224 -11.35 20.64 -0.03
C GLU A 224 -10.67 21.64 0.93
N ILE A 225 -9.69 22.43 0.45
CA ILE A 225 -8.84 23.31 1.29
C ILE A 225 -9.64 24.32 2.14
N GLU A 226 -10.85 24.70 1.72
CA GLU A 226 -11.74 25.61 2.47
C GLU A 226 -12.31 24.97 3.75
N ASP A 227 -12.38 23.63 3.81
CA ASP A 227 -12.84 22.85 4.97
C ASP A 227 -11.69 22.43 5.92
N MET A 228 -10.42 22.63 5.51
CA MET A 228 -9.21 22.19 6.24
C MET A 228 -8.58 23.30 7.09
N ASP A 229 -7.63 22.98 7.98
CA ASP A 229 -6.99 24.00 8.83
C ASP A 229 -6.11 24.97 8.01
N PRO A 230 -6.33 26.30 8.11
CA PRO A 230 -5.56 27.29 7.35
C PRO A 230 -4.06 27.24 7.63
N GLY A 231 -3.27 27.21 6.55
CA GLY A 231 -1.80 27.17 6.59
C GLY A 231 -1.21 25.75 6.55
N TYR A 232 -2.03 24.71 6.62
CA TYR A 232 -1.59 23.32 6.61
C TYR A 232 -1.79 22.60 5.29
N HIS A 233 -2.36 23.21 4.24
CA HIS A 233 -2.67 22.51 2.97
C HIS A 233 -2.22 23.27 1.73
N GLY A 234 -1.80 22.51 0.71
CA GLY A 234 -1.38 23.01 -0.60
C GLY A 234 -2.46 22.83 -1.69
N VAL A 235 -2.39 23.67 -2.72
CA VAL A 235 -3.19 23.58 -3.94
C VAL A 235 -2.29 23.70 -5.17
N GLY A 236 -2.66 23.07 -6.28
CA GLY A 236 -1.89 23.12 -7.53
C GLY A 236 -0.61 22.27 -7.55
N GLY A 237 -0.39 21.43 -6.54
CA GLY A 237 0.58 20.34 -6.60
C GLY A 237 0.20 19.24 -7.60
N TYR A 238 0.96 18.14 -7.62
CA TYR A 238 0.69 17.01 -8.52
C TYR A 238 -0.19 15.92 -7.88
N LEU A 239 -0.23 15.84 -6.55
CA LEU A 239 -0.95 14.82 -5.80
C LEU A 239 -2.28 15.37 -5.31
N THR A 240 -3.38 14.96 -5.94
CA THR A 240 -4.72 15.30 -5.48
C THR A 240 -5.03 14.66 -4.14
N VAL A 241 -5.55 15.49 -3.24
CA VAL A 241 -6.02 15.08 -1.91
C VAL A 241 -7.46 15.59 -1.72
N GLN A 242 -8.34 14.68 -1.35
CA GLN A 242 -9.74 14.94 -0.99
C GLN A 242 -10.29 13.70 -0.27
N HIS A 243 -11.42 13.80 0.41
CA HIS A 243 -12.18 12.61 0.82
C HIS A 243 -12.74 11.85 -0.40
N PHE A 244 -13.13 10.60 -0.19
CA PHE A 244 -13.88 9.85 -1.20
C PHE A 244 -15.27 10.46 -1.44
N PRO A 245 -15.81 10.35 -2.68
CA PRO A 245 -17.20 10.71 -2.98
C PRO A 245 -18.21 9.88 -2.21
N ASP A 246 -17.90 8.59 -2.00
CA ASP A 246 -18.69 7.66 -1.19
C ASP A 246 -18.12 7.49 0.23
N ARG A 247 -19.02 7.51 1.21
CA ARG A 247 -18.72 7.33 2.64
C ARG A 247 -19.84 6.48 3.26
N PRO A 248 -19.61 5.20 3.61
CA PRO A 248 -20.66 4.35 4.17
C PRO A 248 -21.32 4.97 5.40
N ALA A 249 -22.65 4.86 5.53
CA ALA A 249 -23.39 5.49 6.62
C ALA A 249 -22.92 5.06 8.03
N MET A 250 -22.32 3.87 8.13
CA MET A 250 -21.68 3.33 9.33
C MET A 250 -20.46 4.17 9.79
N ALA A 251 -19.74 4.82 8.87
CA ALA A 251 -18.61 5.69 9.21
C ALA A 251 -19.02 6.78 10.21
N GLN A 252 -20.15 7.44 9.97
CA GLN A 252 -20.68 8.46 10.87
C GLN A 252 -21.11 7.91 12.23
N GLN A 253 -21.51 6.63 12.31
CA GLN A 253 -21.85 5.98 13.58
C GLN A 253 -20.59 5.59 14.37
N ILE A 254 -19.52 5.16 13.68
CA ILE A 254 -18.20 4.92 14.29
C ILE A 254 -17.64 6.22 14.88
N LEU A 255 -17.76 7.36 14.17
CA LEU A 255 -17.39 8.67 14.73
C LEU A 255 -18.19 8.97 16.00
N ARG A 256 -19.53 8.90 15.94
CA ARG A 256 -20.41 9.14 17.11
C ARG A 256 -20.15 8.21 18.28
N ALA A 257 -19.75 6.96 18.02
CA ALA A 257 -19.33 6.02 19.06
C ALA A 257 -18.00 6.45 19.72
N GLY A 258 -17.06 7.01 18.95
CA GLY A 258 -15.84 7.63 19.48
C GLY A 258 -16.17 8.81 20.41
N GLU A 259 -17.09 9.68 19.98
CA GLU A 259 -17.62 10.81 20.78
C GLU A 259 -18.33 10.32 22.06
N GLU A 260 -19.12 9.25 21.98
CA GLU A 260 -19.80 8.65 23.15
C GLU A 260 -18.79 8.11 24.20
N LEU A 261 -17.59 7.70 23.78
CA LEU A 261 -16.48 7.34 24.66
C LEU A 261 -15.63 8.54 25.14
N GLY A 262 -15.97 9.76 24.73
CA GLY A 262 -15.26 10.99 25.09
C GLY A 262 -14.05 11.33 24.20
N TYR A 263 -13.89 10.68 23.04
CA TYR A 263 -12.84 11.02 22.08
C TYR A 263 -13.32 12.13 21.12
N PRO A 264 -12.46 13.12 20.79
CA PRO A 264 -12.85 14.21 19.89
C PRO A 264 -13.01 13.71 18.45
N ILE A 265 -13.93 14.32 17.71
CA ILE A 265 -14.02 14.17 16.26
C ILE A 265 -13.18 15.27 15.62
N VAL A 266 -12.27 14.87 14.73
CA VAL A 266 -11.30 15.75 14.09
C VAL A 266 -11.62 15.82 12.60
N ASN A 267 -11.88 17.02 12.08
CA ASN A 267 -12.12 17.23 10.65
C ASN A 267 -10.82 17.12 9.83
N ASP A 268 -9.70 17.53 10.41
CA ASP A 268 -8.38 17.56 9.75
C ASP A 268 -7.28 17.05 10.69
N MET A 269 -6.80 15.82 10.42
CA MET A 269 -5.68 15.18 11.12
C MET A 269 -4.28 15.52 10.57
N ASN A 270 -4.21 16.38 9.55
CA ASN A 270 -2.97 16.91 8.97
C ASN A 270 -2.72 18.39 9.35
N GLY A 271 -3.75 19.02 9.92
CA GLY A 271 -3.80 20.38 10.45
C GLY A 271 -3.33 20.54 11.89
N ARG A 272 -4.18 21.08 12.76
CA ARG A 272 -3.83 21.46 14.15
C ARG A 272 -4.02 20.35 15.17
N ASN A 273 -4.90 19.37 14.89
CA ASN A 273 -5.30 18.34 15.84
C ASN A 273 -4.95 16.95 15.30
N PHE A 274 -4.07 16.21 15.99
CA PHE A 274 -3.53 14.94 15.49
C PHE A 274 -4.12 13.70 16.18
N SER A 275 -5.10 13.86 17.07
CA SER A 275 -5.66 12.79 17.91
C SER A 275 -7.17 12.93 18.04
N GLY A 276 -7.88 11.80 17.98
CA GLY A 276 -9.34 11.73 17.87
C GLY A 276 -9.80 10.69 16.86
N PHE A 277 -11.04 10.79 16.40
CA PHE A 277 -11.63 10.00 15.31
C PHE A 277 -11.87 10.89 14.08
N THR A 278 -11.68 10.37 12.87
CA THR A 278 -11.90 11.11 11.61
C THR A 278 -12.32 10.19 10.47
N VAL A 279 -12.90 10.78 9.42
CA VAL A 279 -12.82 10.22 8.06
C VAL A 279 -11.62 10.92 7.41
N ALA A 280 -10.59 10.18 7.04
CA ALA A 280 -9.36 10.77 6.52
C ALA A 280 -9.50 11.19 5.05
N GLN A 281 -8.80 12.25 4.66
CA GLN A 281 -8.56 12.56 3.26
C GLN A 281 -7.68 11.49 2.58
N MET A 282 -7.83 11.39 1.26
CA MET A 282 -7.34 10.30 0.41
C MET A 282 -6.60 10.82 -0.80
N LYS A 283 -5.64 10.04 -1.30
CA LYS A 283 -4.97 10.26 -2.59
C LYS A 283 -5.86 9.82 -3.74
N THR A 284 -6.90 10.61 -4.01
CA THR A 284 -7.96 10.32 -5.00
C THR A 284 -8.33 11.61 -5.75
N ARG A 285 -8.85 11.48 -6.97
CA ARG A 285 -9.39 12.59 -7.78
C ARG A 285 -10.70 12.11 -8.37
N ASN A 286 -11.82 12.74 -8.01
CA ASN A 286 -13.16 12.37 -8.46
C ASN A 286 -13.43 10.85 -8.37
N GLY A 287 -13.14 10.23 -7.22
CA GLY A 287 -13.43 8.80 -7.02
C GLY A 287 -12.50 7.82 -7.74
N SER A 288 -11.41 8.28 -8.37
CA SER A 288 -10.35 7.42 -8.91
C SER A 288 -9.02 7.63 -8.18
N ARG A 289 -8.31 6.53 -7.91
CA ARG A 289 -7.01 6.53 -7.24
C ARG A 289 -6.01 7.45 -7.94
N VAL A 290 -5.29 8.25 -7.15
CA VAL A 290 -4.10 8.98 -7.60
C VAL A 290 -2.87 8.29 -7.01
N SER A 291 -2.26 7.44 -7.81
CA SER A 291 -0.94 6.86 -7.54
C SER A 291 0.18 7.89 -7.74
N SER A 292 1.39 7.57 -7.30
CA SER A 292 2.56 8.42 -7.49
C SER A 292 2.98 8.51 -8.96
N ALA A 293 2.82 7.45 -9.76
CA ALA A 293 3.11 7.53 -11.19
C ALA A 293 2.05 8.38 -11.91
N ARG A 294 0.77 8.24 -11.57
CA ARG A 294 -0.32 9.05 -12.11
C ARG A 294 -0.19 10.53 -11.75
N ALA A 295 0.21 10.85 -10.52
CA ALA A 295 0.48 12.22 -10.09
C ALA A 295 1.74 12.80 -10.75
N PHE A 296 2.89 12.13 -10.62
CA PHE A 296 4.19 12.77 -10.89
C PHE A 296 4.80 12.42 -12.26
N LEU A 297 4.51 11.24 -12.83
CA LEU A 297 5.12 10.79 -14.09
C LEU A 297 4.23 11.01 -15.31
N ARG A 298 2.93 10.68 -15.24
CA ARG A 298 2.01 10.83 -16.39
C ARG A 298 1.92 12.27 -16.91
N PRO A 299 1.87 13.34 -16.09
CA PRO A 299 1.84 14.72 -16.61
C PRO A 299 3.14 15.17 -17.29
N VAL A 300 4.25 14.46 -17.06
CA VAL A 300 5.60 14.83 -17.56
C VAL A 300 6.19 13.82 -18.54
N ARG A 301 5.40 12.81 -18.94
CA ARG A 301 5.81 11.66 -19.77
C ARG A 301 6.41 12.00 -21.14
N ASP A 302 6.14 13.20 -21.65
CA ASP A 302 6.62 13.70 -22.94
C ASP A 302 7.91 14.53 -22.83
N ARG A 303 8.48 14.71 -21.63
CA ARG A 303 9.76 15.40 -21.44
C ARG A 303 10.89 14.61 -22.11
N PRO A 304 11.60 15.16 -23.11
CA PRO A 304 12.59 14.41 -23.90
C PRO A 304 13.84 14.01 -23.10
N ASN A 305 14.09 14.65 -21.95
CA ASN A 305 15.19 14.35 -21.06
C ASN A 305 14.88 13.26 -20.02
N LEU A 306 13.63 12.81 -19.90
CA LEU A 306 13.21 11.72 -19.01
C LEU A 306 12.96 10.42 -19.81
N HIS A 307 13.70 9.37 -19.49
CA HIS A 307 13.43 8.01 -19.96
C HIS A 307 12.92 7.14 -18.81
N ILE A 308 11.93 6.29 -19.07
CA ILE A 308 11.37 5.34 -18.08
C ILE A 308 11.45 3.94 -18.67
N MET A 309 12.11 3.01 -17.98
CA MET A 309 12.23 1.61 -18.38
C MET A 309 11.46 0.73 -17.39
N LEU A 310 10.42 0.05 -17.87
CA LEU A 310 9.62 -0.92 -17.14
C LEU A 310 10.22 -2.32 -17.24
N ASN A 311 9.75 -3.26 -16.43
CA ASN A 311 10.18 -4.67 -16.39
C ASN A 311 11.71 -4.83 -16.31
N THR A 312 12.37 -3.90 -15.62
CA THR A 312 13.83 -3.72 -15.59
C THR A 312 14.34 -3.74 -14.14
N THR A 313 14.85 -4.89 -13.71
CA THR A 313 15.34 -5.10 -12.33
C THR A 313 16.79 -4.66 -12.19
N VAL A 314 17.07 -3.63 -11.40
CA VAL A 314 18.45 -3.24 -11.05
C VAL A 314 19.11 -4.33 -10.21
N SER A 315 20.30 -4.78 -10.59
CA SER A 315 21.06 -5.80 -9.87
C SER A 315 22.03 -5.21 -8.86
N LYS A 316 22.75 -4.14 -9.24
CA LYS A 316 23.72 -3.44 -8.38
C LYS A 316 24.14 -2.09 -8.98
N ILE A 317 24.70 -1.25 -8.14
CA ILE A 317 25.42 -0.04 -8.52
C ILE A 317 26.87 -0.41 -8.85
N LEU A 318 27.42 0.17 -9.91
CA LEU A 318 28.81 -0.01 -10.32
C LEU A 318 29.68 1.07 -9.67
N ILE A 319 30.68 0.64 -8.90
CA ILE A 319 31.48 1.50 -8.02
C ILE A 319 32.96 1.27 -8.28
N ASP A 320 33.71 2.35 -8.47
CA ASP A 320 35.16 2.33 -8.53
C ASP A 320 35.73 2.24 -7.10
N LYS A 321 36.48 1.17 -6.81
CA LYS A 321 36.92 0.84 -5.45
C LYS A 321 38.00 1.80 -4.94
N GLN A 322 38.78 2.40 -5.83
CA GLN A 322 39.89 3.29 -5.51
C GLN A 322 39.40 4.71 -5.18
N SER A 323 38.49 5.26 -5.97
CA SER A 323 37.93 6.61 -5.80
C SER A 323 36.65 6.65 -4.95
N THR A 324 36.15 5.49 -4.53
CA THR A 324 34.87 5.29 -3.80
C THR A 324 33.71 6.06 -4.42
N ARG A 325 33.64 6.09 -5.74
CA ARG A 325 32.62 6.79 -6.51
C ARG A 325 31.84 5.79 -7.35
N MET A 326 30.52 5.92 -7.40
CA MET A 326 29.75 5.21 -8.43
C MET A 326 30.11 5.73 -9.83
N TYR A 327 29.94 4.90 -10.85
CA TYR A 327 30.06 5.30 -12.26
C TYR A 327 28.94 4.75 -13.15
N GLY A 328 28.13 3.81 -12.66
CA GLY A 328 27.10 3.18 -13.47
C GLY A 328 26.10 2.35 -12.65
N VAL A 329 25.14 1.75 -13.35
CA VAL A 329 24.18 0.78 -12.80
C VAL A 329 24.16 -0.47 -13.69
N GLU A 330 24.14 -1.65 -13.08
CA GLU A 330 23.85 -2.93 -13.75
C GLU A 330 22.37 -3.28 -13.51
N PHE A 331 21.69 -3.75 -14.56
CA PHE A 331 20.29 -4.16 -14.50
C PHE A 331 20.01 -5.37 -15.39
N ILE A 332 18.87 -6.02 -15.15
CA ILE A 332 18.39 -7.19 -15.88
C ILE A 332 17.07 -6.80 -16.56
N ARG A 333 17.01 -7.03 -17.88
CA ARG A 333 15.80 -6.91 -18.71
C ARG A 333 15.80 -8.05 -19.73
N ASP A 334 14.65 -8.67 -19.98
CA ASP A 334 14.51 -9.81 -20.90
C ASP A 334 15.52 -10.95 -20.65
N GLY A 335 15.82 -11.21 -19.37
CA GLY A 335 16.83 -12.19 -18.92
C GLY A 335 18.29 -11.80 -19.17
N LYS A 336 18.57 -10.63 -19.76
CA LYS A 336 19.91 -10.17 -20.12
C LYS A 336 20.40 -9.11 -19.14
N LYS A 337 21.66 -9.24 -18.72
CA LYS A 337 22.36 -8.19 -17.97
C LYS A 337 22.81 -7.08 -18.91
N GLN A 338 22.54 -5.85 -18.52
CA GLN A 338 22.92 -4.62 -19.22
C GLN A 338 23.48 -3.62 -18.23
N THR A 339 24.21 -2.61 -18.73
CA THR A 339 24.79 -1.55 -17.90
C THR A 339 24.56 -0.18 -18.52
N VAL A 340 24.54 0.85 -17.68
CA VAL A 340 24.44 2.25 -18.09
C VAL A 340 25.40 3.11 -17.27
N GLN A 341 26.05 4.08 -17.91
CA GLN A 341 26.97 5.02 -17.24
C GLN A 341 26.18 6.17 -16.60
N VAL A 342 26.66 6.66 -15.44
CA VAL A 342 26.01 7.74 -14.68
C VAL A 342 27.02 8.84 -14.34
N SER A 343 26.77 10.04 -14.85
CA SER A 343 27.71 11.16 -14.72
C SER A 343 27.59 11.90 -13.38
N LYS A 344 26.40 11.97 -12.75
CA LYS A 344 26.18 12.69 -11.49
C LYS A 344 25.84 11.78 -10.31
N GLU A 345 24.61 11.28 -10.21
CA GLU A 345 24.15 10.51 -9.04
C GLU A 345 23.18 9.36 -9.38
N VAL A 346 23.29 8.25 -8.64
CA VAL A 346 22.28 7.20 -8.58
C VAL A 346 21.41 7.44 -7.34
N ILE A 347 20.09 7.38 -7.52
CA ILE A 347 19.13 7.61 -6.43
C ILE A 347 18.31 6.35 -6.25
N LEU A 348 18.51 5.67 -5.12
CA LEU A 348 17.74 4.51 -4.73
C LEU A 348 16.36 4.95 -4.22
N SER A 349 15.32 4.26 -4.68
CA SER A 349 13.91 4.47 -4.35
C SER A 349 13.13 3.14 -4.36
N GLY A 350 13.84 2.02 -4.14
CA GLY A 350 13.28 0.66 -4.08
C GLY A 350 12.50 0.37 -2.78
N GLY A 351 12.44 1.32 -1.85
CA GLY A 351 11.74 1.17 -0.58
C GLY A 351 12.53 0.36 0.45
N ALA A 352 11.91 0.16 1.61
CA ALA A 352 12.54 -0.48 2.77
C ALA A 352 13.02 -1.94 2.57
N VAL A 353 12.70 -2.59 1.45
CA VAL A 353 13.18 -3.94 1.14
C VAL A 353 14.27 -3.92 0.06
N ASN A 354 14.00 -3.32 -1.11
CA ASN A 354 14.91 -3.43 -2.24
C ASN A 354 16.07 -2.42 -2.20
N SER A 355 15.92 -1.24 -1.59
CA SER A 355 17.04 -0.30 -1.46
C SER A 355 18.23 -0.86 -0.64
N PRO A 356 18.05 -1.44 0.57
CA PRO A 356 19.16 -2.10 1.25
C PRO A 356 19.65 -3.34 0.50
N GLN A 357 18.77 -4.12 -0.15
CA GLN A 357 19.19 -5.27 -0.96
C GLN A 357 20.16 -4.85 -2.08
N ILE A 358 19.86 -3.76 -2.80
CA ILE A 358 20.71 -3.24 -3.88
C ILE A 358 22.03 -2.71 -3.34
N LEU A 359 22.05 -2.03 -2.18
CA LEU A 359 23.31 -1.63 -1.53
C LEU A 359 24.17 -2.85 -1.16
N LEU A 360 23.56 -3.88 -0.56
CA LEU A 360 24.25 -5.12 -0.20
C LEU A 360 24.82 -5.81 -1.46
N LEU A 361 24.03 -5.96 -2.54
CA LEU A 361 24.49 -6.53 -3.81
C LEU A 361 25.59 -5.68 -4.50
N SER A 362 25.67 -4.40 -4.16
CA SER A 362 26.74 -3.48 -4.60
C SER A 362 28.00 -3.54 -3.73
N GLY A 363 28.05 -4.43 -2.72
CA GLY A 363 29.16 -4.54 -1.78
C GLY A 363 29.23 -3.43 -0.74
N ILE A 364 28.12 -2.73 -0.50
CA ILE A 364 27.95 -1.72 0.56
C ILE A 364 27.09 -2.31 1.67
N GLY A 365 27.67 -2.57 2.84
CA GLY A 365 26.94 -3.15 3.96
C GLY A 365 27.84 -3.89 4.96
N PRO A 366 27.28 -4.67 5.90
CA PRO A 366 28.06 -5.36 6.92
C PRO A 366 29.00 -6.39 6.29
N SER A 367 30.30 -6.22 6.50
CA SER A 367 31.34 -7.05 5.87
C SER A 367 31.14 -8.56 6.03
N GLU A 368 30.72 -9.03 7.21
CA GLU A 368 30.40 -10.44 7.45
C GLU A 368 29.19 -10.95 6.66
N ASP A 369 28.11 -10.17 6.58
CA ASP A 369 26.88 -10.57 5.89
C ASP A 369 27.12 -10.62 4.37
N LEU A 370 27.95 -9.70 3.84
CA LEU A 370 28.40 -9.71 2.45
C LEU A 370 29.30 -10.91 2.13
N ALA A 371 30.23 -11.26 3.02
CA ALA A 371 31.10 -12.42 2.84
C ALA A 371 30.29 -13.74 2.80
N LYS A 372 29.31 -13.89 3.70
CA LYS A 372 28.38 -15.05 3.74
C LYS A 372 27.58 -15.17 2.43
N ALA A 373 27.14 -14.06 1.85
CA ALA A 373 26.42 -14.01 0.58
C ALA A 373 27.33 -14.07 -0.68
N GLN A 374 28.64 -14.21 -0.52
CA GLN A 374 29.63 -14.19 -1.61
C GLN A 374 29.59 -12.90 -2.46
N VAL A 375 29.40 -11.75 -1.81
CA VAL A 375 29.49 -10.42 -2.43
C VAL A 375 30.81 -9.74 -2.04
N PRO A 376 31.64 -9.30 -3.01
CA PRO A 376 32.89 -8.59 -2.70
C PRO A 376 32.66 -7.28 -1.95
N LEU A 377 33.35 -7.08 -0.83
CA LEU A 377 33.28 -5.85 -0.04
C LEU A 377 33.86 -4.66 -0.83
N ILE A 378 33.04 -3.62 -1.00
CA ILE A 378 33.43 -2.29 -1.47
C ILE A 378 33.56 -1.33 -0.28
N LYS A 379 32.54 -1.27 0.58
CA LYS A 379 32.55 -0.44 1.80
C LYS A 379 31.75 -1.09 2.92
N ASP A 380 32.38 -1.23 4.08
CA ASP A 380 31.69 -1.66 5.29
C ASP A 380 30.79 -0.52 5.80
N VAL A 381 29.48 -0.81 5.90
CA VAL A 381 28.44 0.09 6.40
C VAL A 381 27.46 -0.78 7.21
N PRO A 382 27.71 -1.01 8.51
CA PRO A 382 27.02 -2.06 9.28
C PRO A 382 25.51 -1.82 9.44
N GLY A 383 25.06 -0.57 9.31
CA GLY A 383 23.63 -0.22 9.35
C GLY A 383 22.80 -0.69 8.14
N VAL A 384 23.41 -1.08 7.01
CA VAL A 384 22.63 -1.46 5.81
C VAL A 384 21.78 -2.69 6.09
N GLY A 385 20.46 -2.53 5.91
CA GLY A 385 19.47 -3.55 6.20
C GLY A 385 19.10 -3.67 7.69
N LYS A 386 19.73 -2.93 8.62
CA LYS A 386 19.36 -2.93 10.05
C LYS A 386 18.29 -1.87 10.34
N ASN A 387 17.77 -1.80 11.56
CA ASN A 387 16.73 -0.82 11.95
C ASN A 387 15.45 -0.92 11.08
N LEU A 388 15.14 -2.13 10.60
CA LEU A 388 13.92 -2.39 9.83
C LEU A 388 12.73 -2.41 10.79
N HIS A 389 11.86 -1.43 10.71
CA HIS A 389 10.67 -1.36 11.56
C HIS A 389 9.41 -1.25 10.71
N ASN A 390 8.28 -1.58 11.33
CA ASN A 390 6.98 -1.55 10.69
C ASN A 390 5.89 -1.34 11.73
N HIS A 391 4.79 -0.71 11.35
CA HIS A 391 3.57 -0.77 12.15
C HIS A 391 3.06 -2.22 12.21
N VAL A 392 2.53 -2.60 13.37
CA VAL A 392 1.96 -3.93 13.62
C VAL A 392 0.58 -3.76 14.22
N ALA A 393 -0.36 -4.58 13.77
CA ALA A 393 -1.77 -4.53 14.09
C ALA A 393 -2.29 -5.88 14.61
N PHE A 394 -3.53 -5.87 15.07
CA PHE A 394 -4.35 -7.06 15.27
C PHE A 394 -5.79 -6.73 14.84
N PHE A 395 -6.48 -7.68 14.22
CA PHE A 395 -7.83 -7.46 13.68
C PHE A 395 -8.88 -7.97 14.68
N VAL A 396 -9.74 -7.09 15.19
CA VAL A 396 -10.88 -7.46 16.05
C VAL A 396 -12.15 -7.45 15.20
N GLU A 397 -12.71 -8.63 14.93
CA GLU A 397 -13.93 -8.77 14.12
C GLU A 397 -15.20 -8.66 14.97
N PHE A 398 -16.18 -7.91 14.48
CA PHE A 398 -17.49 -7.75 15.09
C PHE A 398 -18.60 -8.13 14.11
N HIS A 399 -19.55 -8.94 14.57
CA HIS A 399 -20.80 -9.21 13.87
C HIS A 399 -21.76 -8.04 14.07
N VAL A 400 -22.42 -7.60 13.01
CA VAL A 400 -23.44 -6.57 13.01
C VAL A 400 -24.80 -7.24 12.83
N LYS A 401 -25.41 -7.75 13.91
CA LYS A 401 -26.59 -8.63 13.81
C LYS A 401 -27.82 -8.02 13.14
N ASN A 402 -27.91 -6.70 13.05
CA ASN A 402 -29.02 -6.01 12.40
C ASN A 402 -28.73 -5.65 10.92
N ASP A 403 -27.62 -6.15 10.35
CA ASP A 403 -27.25 -6.00 8.93
C ASP A 403 -26.80 -7.36 8.36
N THR A 404 -27.36 -7.78 7.23
CA THR A 404 -27.05 -9.09 6.61
C THR A 404 -25.83 -8.98 5.71
N ALA A 405 -24.98 -10.01 5.72
CA ALA A 405 -23.83 -10.12 4.83
C ALA A 405 -24.26 -10.22 3.36
N LYS A 406 -24.15 -9.10 2.63
CA LYS A 406 -24.39 -8.96 1.19
C LYS A 406 -23.16 -8.40 0.50
N PHE A 407 -23.04 -8.65 -0.81
CA PHE A 407 -22.05 -7.94 -1.62
C PHE A 407 -22.45 -6.47 -1.74
N ASP A 408 -21.48 -5.57 -1.51
CA ASP A 408 -21.67 -4.12 -1.66
C ASP A 408 -21.40 -3.64 -3.11
N LEU A 409 -21.12 -4.58 -4.02
CA LEU A 409 -20.95 -4.37 -5.45
C LEU A 409 -22.12 -5.03 -6.20
N ASP A 410 -22.83 -4.24 -7.02
CA ASP A 410 -23.91 -4.70 -7.89
C ASP A 410 -23.93 -3.88 -9.20
N TRP A 411 -24.88 -4.13 -10.10
CA TRP A 411 -25.04 -3.37 -11.35
C TRP A 411 -25.41 -1.89 -11.15
N THR A 412 -26.10 -1.54 -10.06
CA THR A 412 -26.45 -0.15 -9.73
C THR A 412 -25.21 0.63 -9.30
N VAL A 413 -24.44 0.06 -8.37
CA VAL A 413 -23.14 0.57 -7.90
C VAL A 413 -22.16 0.70 -9.07
N THR A 414 -22.08 -0.33 -9.91
CA THR A 414 -21.28 -0.33 -11.14
C THR A 414 -21.67 0.81 -12.07
N THR A 415 -22.97 1.00 -12.32
CA THR A 415 -23.45 2.02 -13.25
C THR A 415 -23.18 3.44 -12.74
N ASP A 416 -23.42 3.71 -11.45
CA ASP A 416 -23.11 5.03 -10.87
C ASP A 416 -21.61 5.31 -10.84
N TYR A 417 -20.78 4.29 -10.60
CA TYR A 417 -19.33 4.45 -10.72
C TYR A 417 -18.88 4.70 -12.16
N LEU A 418 -19.36 3.90 -13.13
CA LEU A 418 -18.98 4.02 -14.54
C LEU A 418 -19.45 5.32 -15.20
N LEU A 419 -20.57 5.91 -14.76
CA LEU A 419 -21.09 7.17 -15.31
C LEU A 419 -20.64 8.41 -14.52
N ASN A 420 -20.61 8.34 -13.18
CA ASN A 420 -20.46 9.52 -12.31
C ASN A 420 -19.24 9.46 -11.38
N ARG A 421 -18.51 8.33 -11.35
CA ARG A 421 -17.42 8.03 -10.38
C ARG A 421 -17.86 8.14 -8.91
N LYS A 422 -19.10 7.72 -8.64
CA LYS A 422 -19.74 7.73 -7.32
C LYS A 422 -20.04 6.30 -6.84
N GLY A 423 -20.68 6.20 -5.68
CA GLY A 423 -21.04 4.93 -5.04
C GLY A 423 -19.85 4.16 -4.45
N PRO A 424 -20.09 3.00 -3.81
CA PRO A 424 -19.10 2.22 -3.07
C PRO A 424 -17.78 1.91 -3.80
N MET A 425 -17.79 1.75 -5.12
CA MET A 425 -16.56 1.55 -5.91
C MET A 425 -15.59 2.75 -5.87
N SER A 426 -16.10 3.96 -5.60
CA SER A 426 -15.32 5.20 -5.47
C SER A 426 -14.64 5.37 -4.11
N SER A 427 -14.79 4.41 -3.19
CA SER A 427 -14.20 4.43 -1.84
C SER A 427 -13.51 3.10 -1.48
N THR A 428 -12.87 3.06 -0.31
CA THR A 428 -12.32 1.83 0.30
C THR A 428 -13.22 1.28 1.42
N GLY A 429 -14.53 1.52 1.31
CA GLY A 429 -15.49 1.19 2.36
C GLY A 429 -15.17 1.94 3.65
N LEU A 430 -15.08 1.21 4.77
CA LEU A 430 -14.73 1.76 6.08
C LEU A 430 -13.23 2.06 6.28
N SER A 431 -12.33 1.61 5.39
CA SER A 431 -10.88 1.86 5.52
C SER A 431 -10.49 3.34 5.37
N GLN A 432 -11.45 4.21 5.07
CA GLN A 432 -11.32 5.67 5.15
C GLN A 432 -11.48 6.25 6.55
N VAL A 433 -12.10 5.51 7.47
CA VAL A 433 -12.28 5.92 8.88
C VAL A 433 -11.03 5.54 9.67
N THR A 434 -10.59 6.42 10.55
CA THR A 434 -9.50 6.09 11.47
C THR A 434 -9.60 6.84 12.79
N ALA A 435 -8.97 6.31 13.83
CA ALA A 435 -8.74 7.02 15.08
C ALA A 435 -7.25 7.01 15.44
N LYS A 436 -6.74 8.11 16.01
CA LYS A 436 -5.40 8.19 16.61
C LYS A 436 -5.54 8.56 18.07
N LEU A 437 -5.03 7.71 18.96
CA LEU A 437 -5.33 7.73 20.38
C LEU A 437 -4.04 7.50 21.19
N ASN A 438 -4.05 7.97 22.43
CA ASN A 438 -3.03 7.64 23.42
C ASN A 438 -3.50 6.42 24.24
N THR A 439 -2.69 5.38 24.35
CA THR A 439 -2.81 4.38 25.41
C THR A 439 -2.19 4.90 26.72
N LYS A 440 -2.32 4.13 27.80
CA LYS A 440 -1.60 4.42 29.07
C LYS A 440 -0.07 4.25 28.98
N TYR A 441 0.46 3.80 27.84
CA TYR A 441 1.88 3.65 27.56
C TYR A 441 2.43 4.74 26.62
N ALA A 442 1.57 5.63 26.13
CA ALA A 442 1.92 6.78 25.29
C ALA A 442 2.83 7.78 26.02
N ASP A 443 3.33 8.78 25.29
CA ASP A 443 4.05 9.90 25.89
C ASP A 443 3.17 10.63 26.93
N PRO A 444 3.65 10.84 28.19
CA PRO A 444 2.85 11.43 29.25
C PRO A 444 2.33 12.85 29.00
N SER A 445 2.78 13.57 27.97
CA SER A 445 2.18 14.84 27.57
C SER A 445 0.79 14.68 26.94
N GLY A 446 0.37 13.46 26.56
CA GLY A 446 -0.91 13.19 25.92
C GLY A 446 -1.04 13.75 24.49
N ASN A 447 0.04 14.28 23.93
CA ASN A 447 0.11 14.86 22.59
C ASN A 447 1.18 14.15 21.76
N ASP A 448 1.11 12.81 21.70
CA ASP A 448 1.91 11.95 20.79
C ASP A 448 1.24 10.56 20.72
N PRO A 449 0.20 10.38 19.87
CA PRO A 449 -0.59 9.14 19.86
C PRO A 449 0.28 7.93 19.46
N ASP A 450 0.25 6.89 20.30
CA ASP A 450 0.97 5.62 20.12
C ASP A 450 0.11 4.53 19.45
N LEU A 451 -1.20 4.75 19.37
CA LEU A 451 -2.19 3.85 18.78
C LEU A 451 -2.93 4.50 17.61
N GLN A 452 -3.03 3.78 16.49
CA GLN A 452 -4.00 4.05 15.43
C GLN A 452 -5.04 2.93 15.39
N ILE A 453 -6.29 3.22 15.01
CA ILE A 453 -7.31 2.21 14.71
C ILE A 453 -7.78 2.42 13.26
N PHE A 454 -7.75 1.36 12.45
CA PHE A 454 -8.41 1.29 11.15
C PHE A 454 -9.73 0.51 11.25
N PHE A 455 -10.64 0.74 10.32
CA PHE A 455 -11.93 0.06 10.26
C PHE A 455 -12.10 -0.65 8.91
N GLY A 456 -12.63 -1.88 8.91
CA GLY A 456 -12.87 -2.66 7.69
C GLY A 456 -14.34 -3.05 7.53
N GLY A 457 -14.79 -3.18 6.28
CA GLY A 457 -16.18 -3.47 5.91
C GLY A 457 -16.72 -2.50 4.85
N TYR A 458 -17.86 -2.85 4.25
CA TYR A 458 -18.51 -2.11 3.15
C TYR A 458 -17.61 -1.88 1.92
N LEU A 459 -16.82 -2.89 1.54
CA LEU A 459 -15.94 -2.82 0.36
C LEU A 459 -16.63 -3.46 -0.85
N ALA A 460 -16.71 -2.73 -1.95
CA ALA A 460 -17.33 -3.16 -3.20
C ALA A 460 -16.29 -3.71 -4.20
N ASP A 461 -15.66 -4.83 -3.86
CA ASP A 461 -14.53 -5.43 -4.60
C ASP A 461 -14.94 -6.65 -5.47
N CYS A 462 -15.84 -7.50 -4.98
CA CYS A 462 -16.34 -8.69 -5.68
C CYS A 462 -17.87 -8.77 -5.64
N ALA A 463 -18.46 -9.42 -6.66
CA ALA A 463 -19.87 -9.84 -6.65
C ALA A 463 -20.06 -11.08 -7.54
N LYS A 464 -20.99 -11.97 -7.16
CA LYS A 464 -21.29 -13.20 -7.93
C LYS A 464 -22.00 -12.84 -9.24
N THR A 465 -23.24 -12.36 -9.14
CA THR A 465 -24.12 -12.09 -10.29
C THR A 465 -24.18 -10.60 -10.65
N GLY A 466 -23.95 -9.74 -9.65
CA GLY A 466 -24.22 -8.30 -9.74
C GLY A 466 -25.69 -7.92 -9.50
N GLU A 467 -26.54 -8.87 -9.09
CA GLU A 467 -27.93 -8.60 -8.70
C GLU A 467 -27.99 -7.80 -7.38
N VAL A 468 -29.00 -6.94 -7.26
CA VAL A 468 -29.15 -6.06 -6.09
C VAL A 468 -29.55 -6.89 -4.87
N GLY A 469 -28.67 -6.90 -3.86
CA GLY A 469 -28.89 -7.62 -2.60
C GLY A 469 -28.37 -9.06 -2.58
N ASP A 470 -27.56 -9.45 -3.56
CA ASP A 470 -26.84 -10.72 -3.64
C ASP A 470 -26.14 -11.02 -2.29
N ILE A 471 -26.47 -12.15 -1.67
CA ILE A 471 -25.94 -12.56 -0.36
C ILE A 471 -24.52 -13.11 -0.48
N LEU A 472 -23.67 -12.84 0.51
CA LEU A 472 -22.29 -13.33 0.53
C LEU A 472 -22.24 -14.86 0.60
N ASN A 473 -23.03 -15.46 1.50
CA ASN A 473 -23.04 -16.90 1.77
C ASN A 473 -24.42 -17.51 1.49
N ASP A 474 -24.58 -18.23 0.38
CA ASP A 474 -25.86 -18.84 -0.01
C ASP A 474 -26.29 -19.98 0.93
N GLU A 475 -25.32 -20.61 1.60
CA GLU A 475 -25.55 -21.66 2.59
C GLU A 475 -26.05 -21.12 3.94
N GLN A 476 -25.80 -19.83 4.23
CA GLN A 476 -26.25 -19.14 5.44
C GLN A 476 -26.72 -17.71 5.09
N PRO A 477 -27.90 -17.55 4.45
CA PRO A 477 -28.41 -16.25 4.01
C PRO A 477 -28.62 -15.22 5.13
N SER A 478 -28.63 -15.66 6.39
CA SER A 478 -28.77 -14.84 7.60
C SER A 478 -27.44 -14.51 8.28
N ASP A 479 -26.29 -14.83 7.66
CA ASP A 479 -24.99 -14.46 8.21
C ASP A 479 -24.93 -12.94 8.46
N PRO A 480 -24.50 -12.49 9.66
CA PRO A 480 -24.39 -11.07 9.96
C PRO A 480 -23.23 -10.46 9.18
N ARG A 481 -23.36 -9.19 8.79
CA ARG A 481 -22.23 -8.44 8.24
C ARG A 481 -21.10 -8.37 9.27
N ILE A 482 -19.86 -8.52 8.81
CA ILE A 482 -18.66 -8.36 9.63
C ILE A 482 -18.08 -6.96 9.45
N ILE A 483 -17.70 -6.33 10.55
CA ILE A 483 -16.89 -5.11 10.58
C ILE A 483 -15.65 -5.39 11.44
N SER A 484 -14.47 -5.07 10.93
CA SER A 484 -13.23 -5.17 11.69
C SER A 484 -12.82 -3.83 12.28
N MET A 485 -12.25 -3.86 13.49
CA MET A 485 -11.54 -2.75 14.11
C MET A 485 -10.10 -3.21 14.34
N SER A 486 -9.14 -2.48 13.77
CA SER A 486 -7.74 -2.91 13.69
C SER A 486 -6.87 -1.94 14.49
N PRO A 487 -6.67 -2.14 15.80
CA PRO A 487 -5.64 -1.43 16.56
C PRO A 487 -4.24 -1.70 16.00
N VAL A 488 -3.44 -0.63 15.92
CA VAL A 488 -2.11 -0.58 15.30
C VAL A 488 -1.15 0.18 16.20
N VAL A 489 0.04 -0.39 16.45
CA VAL A 489 1.14 0.30 17.13
C VAL A 489 1.80 1.28 16.16
N LEU A 490 1.70 2.58 16.46
CA LEU A 490 2.40 3.64 15.73
C LEU A 490 3.87 3.74 16.13
N HIS A 491 4.21 3.35 17.35
CA HIS A 491 5.55 3.53 17.94
C HIS A 491 6.24 2.19 18.27
N PRO A 492 6.43 1.28 17.28
CA PRO A 492 6.99 -0.05 17.52
C PRO A 492 8.41 0.03 18.06
N LYS A 493 8.69 -0.75 19.12
CA LYS A 493 10.04 -0.89 19.70
C LYS A 493 10.76 -2.12 19.14
N SER A 494 10.03 -3.12 18.66
CA SER A 494 10.59 -4.22 17.86
C SER A 494 11.25 -3.71 16.58
N ASN A 495 12.50 -4.16 16.35
CA ASN A 495 13.26 -3.86 15.15
C ASN A 495 13.84 -5.15 14.54
N GLY A 496 13.64 -5.28 13.23
CA GLY A 496 14.11 -6.34 12.37
C GLY A 496 15.40 -5.99 11.61
N TYR A 497 15.76 -6.86 10.67
CA TYR A 497 16.81 -6.62 9.70
C TYR A 497 16.63 -7.43 8.40
N ILE A 498 17.30 -6.99 7.35
CA ILE A 498 17.36 -7.61 6.03
C ILE A 498 18.79 -8.15 5.78
N LYS A 499 18.89 -9.32 5.16
CA LYS A 499 20.14 -9.89 4.63
C LYS A 499 19.96 -10.39 3.20
N LEU A 500 21.06 -10.58 2.49
CA LEU A 500 21.04 -11.32 1.23
C LEU A 500 20.88 -12.81 1.48
N LYS A 501 20.04 -13.46 0.67
CA LYS A 501 19.97 -14.93 0.58
C LYS A 501 21.12 -15.49 -0.25
N SER A 502 21.50 -14.77 -1.31
CA SER A 502 22.62 -15.08 -2.21
C SER A 502 23.09 -13.80 -2.92
N ASN A 503 24.09 -13.90 -3.80
CA ASN A 503 24.47 -12.82 -4.72
C ASN A 503 23.61 -12.76 -6.01
N ASN A 504 22.55 -13.55 -6.13
CA ASN A 504 21.58 -13.45 -7.22
C ASN A 504 20.63 -12.26 -6.95
N PRO A 505 20.59 -11.22 -7.81
CA PRO A 505 19.68 -10.09 -7.63
C PRO A 505 18.19 -10.43 -7.80
N LEU A 506 17.87 -11.61 -8.33
CA LEU A 506 16.49 -12.08 -8.50
C LEU A 506 15.98 -12.91 -7.30
N ASP A 507 16.85 -13.30 -6.37
CA ASP A 507 16.42 -13.95 -5.13
C ASP A 507 15.77 -12.91 -4.21
N HIS A 508 14.68 -13.29 -3.53
CA HIS A 508 14.16 -12.48 -2.42
C HIS A 508 15.22 -12.41 -1.30
N PRO A 509 15.40 -11.24 -0.65
CA PRO A 509 16.26 -11.13 0.51
C PRO A 509 15.66 -11.89 1.70
N LEU A 510 16.50 -12.23 2.68
CA LEU A 510 16.04 -12.77 3.96
C LEU A 510 15.54 -11.59 4.81
N ILE A 511 14.28 -11.65 5.22
CA ILE A 511 13.59 -10.57 5.94
C ILE A 511 13.26 -11.07 7.34
N TYR A 512 13.95 -10.56 8.36
CA TYR A 512 13.64 -10.84 9.76
C TYR A 512 12.90 -9.63 10.31
N ALA A 513 11.60 -9.74 10.54
CA ALA A 513 10.80 -8.59 10.98
C ALA A 513 10.86 -8.39 12.50
N ASN A 514 11.08 -9.47 13.25
CA ASN A 514 11.19 -9.49 14.71
C ASN A 514 9.96 -8.88 15.39
N TYR A 515 8.76 -9.08 14.86
CA TYR A 515 7.55 -8.47 15.40
C TYR A 515 7.24 -9.00 16.81
N LEU A 516 6.66 -8.13 17.65
CA LEU A 516 6.19 -8.48 18.99
C LEU A 516 7.30 -9.10 19.89
N THR A 517 8.57 -8.82 19.56
CA THR A 517 9.75 -9.19 20.33
C THR A 517 9.91 -8.32 21.56
N HIS A 518 9.55 -7.04 21.46
CA HIS A 518 9.47 -6.09 22.57
C HIS A 518 8.06 -6.14 23.21
N PRO A 519 7.95 -6.25 24.55
CA PRO A 519 6.66 -6.48 25.19
C PRO A 519 5.70 -5.29 25.11
N ASP A 520 6.20 -4.06 25.01
CA ASP A 520 5.32 -2.87 24.97
C ASP A 520 4.45 -2.81 23.70
N ASP A 521 4.93 -3.35 22.58
CA ASP A 521 4.17 -3.36 21.31
C ASP A 521 2.87 -4.16 21.49
N ILE A 522 2.94 -5.30 22.19
CA ILE A 522 1.78 -6.13 22.54
C ILE A 522 0.87 -5.41 23.54
N LYS A 523 1.44 -4.77 24.57
CA LYS A 523 0.65 -4.04 25.57
C LYS A 523 -0.16 -2.92 24.92
N THR A 524 0.42 -2.18 23.97
CA THR A 524 -0.27 -1.15 23.20
C THR A 524 -1.42 -1.75 22.36
N LEU A 525 -1.19 -2.89 21.70
CA LEU A 525 -2.26 -3.61 20.96
C LEU A 525 -3.39 -4.07 21.88
N ILE A 526 -3.10 -4.64 23.05
CA ILE A 526 -4.12 -5.07 24.03
C ILE A 526 -4.99 -3.89 24.49
N GLU A 527 -4.40 -2.72 24.75
CA GLU A 527 -5.20 -1.53 25.07
C GLU A 527 -6.03 -1.05 23.87
N GLY A 528 -5.53 -1.19 22.64
CA GLY A 528 -6.31 -0.93 21.42
C GLY A 528 -7.46 -1.92 21.19
N VAL A 529 -7.30 -3.20 21.55
CA VAL A 529 -8.41 -4.17 21.59
C VAL A 529 -9.44 -3.72 22.62
N LYS A 530 -9.03 -3.29 23.83
CA LYS A 530 -9.95 -2.76 24.85
C LYS A 530 -10.67 -1.48 24.43
N VAL A 531 -10.05 -0.61 23.62
CA VAL A 531 -10.75 0.51 22.98
C VAL A 531 -11.84 0.00 22.03
N SER A 532 -11.49 -0.94 21.15
CA SER A 532 -12.41 -1.53 20.15
C SER A 532 -13.62 -2.22 20.81
N LEU A 533 -13.39 -2.97 21.88
CA LEU A 533 -14.44 -3.61 22.69
C LEU A 533 -15.35 -2.60 23.39
N ARG A 534 -14.82 -1.47 23.89
CA ARG A 534 -15.67 -0.39 24.44
C ARG A 534 -16.46 0.33 23.34
N LEU A 535 -15.89 0.46 22.15
CA LEU A 535 -16.54 1.15 21.02
C LEU A 535 -17.78 0.37 20.55
N SER A 536 -17.67 -0.94 20.39
CA SER A 536 -18.81 -1.81 20.04
C SER A 536 -19.92 -1.82 21.11
N GLN A 537 -19.57 -1.60 22.39
CA GLN A 537 -20.52 -1.52 23.51
C GLN A 537 -21.26 -0.17 23.63
N THR A 538 -20.91 0.84 22.84
CA THR A 538 -21.61 2.14 22.83
C THR A 538 -23.09 1.99 22.45
N LYS A 539 -23.96 2.83 23.02
CA LYS A 539 -25.39 2.91 22.63
C LYS A 539 -25.55 3.21 21.15
N THR A 540 -24.57 3.88 20.54
CA THR A 540 -24.49 4.16 19.11
C THR A 540 -24.33 2.88 18.29
N LEU A 541 -23.31 2.05 18.55
CA LEU A 541 -23.10 0.81 17.77
C LEU A 541 -24.04 -0.34 18.17
N GLN A 542 -24.48 -0.41 19.44
CA GLN A 542 -25.43 -1.42 19.90
C GLN A 542 -26.80 -1.36 19.18
N LYS A 543 -27.19 -0.22 18.59
CA LYS A 543 -28.38 -0.11 17.71
C LYS A 543 -28.30 -1.01 16.47
N TYR A 544 -27.10 -1.36 16.03
CA TYR A 544 -26.85 -2.23 14.89
C TYR A 544 -26.53 -3.68 15.30
N GLY A 545 -26.59 -3.99 16.61
CA GLY A 545 -26.31 -5.33 17.12
C GLY A 545 -24.84 -5.72 16.99
N PHE A 546 -23.92 -4.79 17.24
CA PHE A 546 -22.49 -5.08 17.30
C PHE A 546 -22.16 -6.07 18.43
N GLU A 547 -21.65 -7.23 18.07
CA GLU A 547 -21.12 -8.22 19.00
C GLU A 547 -19.73 -8.68 18.55
N LEU A 548 -18.82 -8.93 19.50
CA LEU A 548 -17.51 -9.52 19.20
C LEU A 548 -17.72 -10.88 18.52
N SER A 549 -16.99 -11.16 17.44
CA SER A 549 -17.00 -12.48 16.79
C SER A 549 -16.71 -13.57 17.85
N PRO A 550 -17.59 -14.58 18.01
CA PRO A 550 -17.47 -15.57 19.06
C PRO A 550 -16.42 -16.64 18.75
N THR A 551 -15.82 -16.62 17.55
CA THR A 551 -14.84 -17.60 17.08
C THR A 551 -13.47 -17.32 17.73
N PRO A 552 -12.97 -18.16 18.65
CA PRO A 552 -11.66 -17.97 19.22
C PRO A 552 -10.57 -18.36 18.23
N ILE A 553 -9.36 -17.83 18.40
CA ILE A 553 -8.18 -18.36 17.71
C ILE A 553 -7.93 -19.78 18.26
N PRO A 554 -7.90 -20.85 17.42
CA PRO A 554 -7.86 -22.23 17.91
C PRO A 554 -6.66 -22.53 18.83
N ASP A 555 -5.48 -22.00 18.51
CA ASP A 555 -4.29 -22.15 19.35
C ASP A 555 -4.31 -21.35 20.66
N CYS A 556 -5.34 -20.53 20.89
CA CYS A 556 -5.54 -19.76 22.11
C CYS A 556 -6.76 -20.23 22.93
N ASP A 557 -7.61 -21.10 22.37
CA ASP A 557 -8.72 -21.73 23.09
C ASP A 557 -8.22 -22.96 23.89
N LYS A 558 -7.48 -22.68 24.97
CA LYS A 558 -6.78 -23.70 25.78
C LYS A 558 -7.27 -23.70 27.22
N PRO A 559 -7.43 -24.88 27.88
CA PRO A 559 -7.83 -24.95 29.28
C PRO A 559 -6.98 -24.07 30.19
N GLY A 560 -7.63 -23.18 30.94
CA GLY A 560 -6.97 -22.20 31.82
C GLY A 560 -6.76 -20.81 31.20
N MET A 561 -6.93 -20.65 29.89
CA MET A 561 -6.95 -19.34 29.22
C MET A 561 -8.41 -18.90 29.01
N LYS A 562 -8.80 -17.76 29.59
CA LYS A 562 -10.17 -17.26 29.48
C LYS A 562 -10.33 -16.39 28.23
N PHE A 563 -11.25 -16.75 27.34
CA PHE A 563 -11.60 -15.90 26.19
C PHE A 563 -11.86 -14.45 26.60
N GLY A 564 -11.22 -13.52 25.88
CA GLY A 564 -11.29 -12.09 26.14
C GLY A 564 -10.43 -11.56 27.29
N SER A 565 -9.62 -12.38 27.97
CA SER A 565 -8.61 -11.90 28.94
C SER A 565 -7.37 -11.32 28.26
N ASP A 566 -6.52 -10.60 29.00
CA ASP A 566 -5.28 -10.04 28.46
C ASP A 566 -4.31 -11.14 27.96
N GLU A 567 -4.29 -12.30 28.63
CA GLU A 567 -3.51 -13.48 28.22
C GLU A 567 -4.04 -14.09 26.91
N TYR A 568 -5.37 -14.14 26.74
CA TYR A 568 -5.99 -14.56 25.48
C TYR A 568 -5.66 -13.58 24.35
N TRP A 569 -5.74 -12.27 24.61
CA TRP A 569 -5.41 -11.26 23.60
C TRP A 569 -3.93 -11.27 23.23
N GLU A 570 -2.99 -11.42 24.17
CA GLU A 570 -1.58 -11.63 23.82
C GLU A 570 -1.42 -12.85 22.91
N CYS A 571 -2.03 -13.99 23.26
CA CYS A 571 -1.97 -15.18 22.41
C CYS A 571 -2.52 -14.91 21.01
N ALA A 572 -3.71 -14.31 20.91
CA ALA A 572 -4.36 -14.02 19.63
C ALA A 572 -3.54 -13.05 18.76
N ILE A 573 -2.99 -11.99 19.36
CA ILE A 573 -2.10 -11.01 18.71
C ILE A 573 -0.85 -11.68 18.12
N ARG A 574 -0.29 -12.69 18.80
CA ARG A 574 0.90 -13.44 18.31
C ARG A 574 0.57 -14.43 17.19
N HIS A 575 -0.62 -15.03 17.18
CA HIS A 575 -0.99 -15.99 16.14
C HIS A 575 -1.52 -15.29 14.88
N ALA A 576 -2.43 -14.34 15.04
CA ALA A 576 -3.05 -13.55 13.97
C ALA A 576 -2.48 -12.12 13.90
N THR A 577 -1.14 -12.00 13.91
CA THR A 577 -0.45 -10.71 13.79
C THR A 577 -0.75 -10.06 12.43
N GLY A 578 -1.13 -8.79 12.44
CA GLY A 578 -1.35 -7.98 11.23
C GLY A 578 -0.12 -7.13 10.87
N PRO A 579 0.72 -7.50 9.90
CA PRO A 579 1.75 -6.60 9.39
C PRO A 579 1.09 -5.49 8.53
N GLU A 580 1.02 -4.27 9.06
CA GLU A 580 0.63 -3.10 8.27
C GLU A 580 1.69 -2.83 7.20
N ASN A 581 1.37 -2.45 5.97
CA ASN A 581 2.39 -2.37 4.90
C ASN A 581 3.20 -1.05 4.90
N HIS A 582 3.77 -0.71 6.06
CA HIS A 582 4.43 0.56 6.39
C HIS A 582 5.95 0.44 6.65
N GLN A 583 6.60 -0.58 6.09
CA GLN A 583 8.00 -0.91 6.39
C GLN A 583 8.96 0.25 6.09
N ALA A 584 9.88 0.52 7.01
CA ALA A 584 10.81 1.66 6.98
C ALA A 584 12.15 1.36 7.69
N GLY A 585 13.09 2.30 7.61
CA GLY A 585 14.31 2.37 8.44
C GLY A 585 15.53 1.53 8.07
N SER A 586 15.42 0.65 7.07
CA SER A 586 16.49 -0.26 6.64
C SER A 586 17.73 0.39 5.98
N CYS A 587 17.72 1.71 5.78
CA CYS A 587 18.83 2.56 5.35
C CYS A 587 18.86 3.88 6.17
N LYS A 588 18.60 3.79 7.48
CA LYS A 588 18.52 4.89 8.45
C LYS A 588 19.43 6.09 8.14
N MET A 589 18.85 7.30 8.10
CA MET A 589 19.60 8.55 8.20
C MET A 589 20.09 8.79 9.64
N GLY A 590 21.29 9.31 9.79
CA GLY A 590 21.83 9.72 11.09
C GLY A 590 23.08 10.58 10.94
N PRO A 591 23.57 11.20 12.04
CA PRO A 591 24.81 11.97 12.04
C PRO A 591 26.04 11.07 11.83
N ALA A 592 27.20 11.65 11.52
CA ALA A 592 28.43 10.88 11.30
C ALA A 592 28.96 10.15 12.56
N SER A 593 28.44 10.51 13.75
CA SER A 593 28.68 9.83 15.02
C SER A 593 27.79 8.62 15.27
N ASP A 594 26.75 8.39 14.45
CA ASP A 594 25.91 7.19 14.49
C ASP A 594 26.54 6.12 13.57
N PRO A 595 27.15 5.05 14.12
CA PRO A 595 27.83 4.02 13.33
C PRO A 595 26.85 3.19 12.50
N ASP A 596 25.57 3.17 12.87
CA ASP A 596 24.49 2.48 12.15
C ASP A 596 23.77 3.40 11.16
N SER A 597 24.23 4.65 10.97
CA SER A 597 23.75 5.50 9.88
C SER A 597 24.20 4.94 8.53
N VAL A 598 23.25 4.80 7.60
CA VAL A 598 23.50 4.38 6.22
C VAL A 598 23.58 5.58 5.29
N VAL A 599 22.78 6.61 5.58
CA VAL A 599 22.84 7.90 4.88
C VAL A 599 23.08 9.06 5.85
N ASP A 600 23.57 10.18 5.32
CA ASP A 600 23.63 11.45 6.05
C ASP A 600 22.30 12.22 6.01
N ASP A 601 22.27 13.38 6.66
CA ASP A 601 21.13 14.32 6.70
C ASP A 601 20.82 14.95 5.32
N LYS A 602 21.67 14.71 4.32
CA LYS A 602 21.49 15.06 2.91
C LYS A 602 21.24 13.83 2.03
N LEU A 603 20.93 12.69 2.66
CA LEU A 603 20.58 11.41 2.06
C LEU A 603 21.71 10.72 1.26
N HIS A 604 22.97 11.16 1.36
CA HIS A 604 24.10 10.49 0.69
C HIS A 604 24.49 9.20 1.42
N VAL A 605 24.76 8.13 0.69
CA VAL A 605 25.24 6.86 1.26
C VAL A 605 26.63 7.03 1.89
N ARG A 606 26.78 6.57 3.13
CA ARG A 606 28.01 6.72 3.92
C ARG A 606 29.22 6.12 3.22
N GLY A 607 30.21 6.97 2.93
CA GLY A 607 31.52 6.58 2.40
C GLY A 607 31.59 6.29 0.90
N ILE A 608 30.47 6.42 0.15
CA ILE A 608 30.45 6.28 -1.31
C ILE A 608 29.88 7.55 -1.95
N ARG A 609 30.60 8.10 -2.93
CA ARG A 609 30.21 9.33 -3.64
C ARG A 609 29.27 9.03 -4.80
N GLY A 610 28.22 9.85 -4.92
CA GLY A 610 27.27 9.80 -6.03
C GLY A 610 26.10 8.83 -5.85
N ILE A 611 25.79 8.40 -4.62
CA ILE A 611 24.61 7.59 -4.33
C ILE A 611 23.77 8.28 -3.24
N ARG A 612 22.46 8.39 -3.46
CA ARG A 612 21.48 8.75 -2.41
C ARG A 612 20.39 7.69 -2.26
N VAL A 613 19.65 7.75 -1.15
CA VAL A 613 18.44 6.95 -0.93
C VAL A 613 17.27 7.91 -0.61
N MET A 614 16.14 7.77 -1.30
CA MET A 614 14.98 8.68 -1.22
C MET A 614 13.66 7.90 -1.10
N ASP A 615 13.57 7.02 -0.10
CA ASP A 615 12.37 6.24 0.19
C ASP A 615 12.22 5.92 1.70
N ALA A 616 11.25 5.09 2.08
CA ALA A 616 10.97 4.76 3.47
C ALA A 616 12.15 4.15 4.26
N SER A 617 13.14 3.57 3.59
CA SER A 617 14.34 3.02 4.23
C SER A 617 15.13 4.07 5.03
N VAL A 618 15.09 5.36 4.68
CA VAL A 618 15.90 6.38 5.38
C VAL A 618 15.32 6.86 6.72
N MET A 619 14.06 6.57 7.01
CA MET A 619 13.39 7.05 8.24
C MET A 619 14.12 6.48 9.49
N PRO A 620 14.63 7.29 10.43
CA PRO A 620 15.24 6.77 11.66
C PRO A 620 14.25 5.94 12.49
N ARG A 621 12.99 6.37 12.49
CA ARG A 621 11.82 5.74 13.08
C ARG A 621 10.62 6.04 12.19
N VAL A 622 9.71 5.08 12.04
CA VAL A 622 8.45 5.27 11.31
C VAL A 622 7.61 6.41 11.92
N VAL A 623 6.93 7.14 11.06
CA VAL A 623 6.03 8.24 11.46
C VAL A 623 4.72 7.70 12.03
N SER A 624 4.05 8.50 12.85
CA SER A 624 2.76 8.24 13.48
C SER A 624 1.58 8.32 12.49
N ALA A 625 1.70 7.67 11.32
CA ALA A 625 0.75 7.63 10.21
C ALA A 625 1.12 6.57 9.14
N ASN A 626 0.23 6.36 8.16
CA ASN A 626 0.55 5.66 6.92
C ASN A 626 1.71 6.36 6.18
N THR A 627 2.79 5.64 5.86
CA THR A 627 4.07 6.23 5.42
C THR A 627 4.07 6.88 4.03
N ALA A 628 3.00 6.75 3.24
CA ALA A 628 2.97 7.13 1.83
C ALA A 628 3.22 8.62 1.58
N ALA A 629 2.62 9.52 2.38
CA ALA A 629 2.82 10.96 2.23
C ALA A 629 4.26 11.36 2.59
N THR A 630 4.79 10.81 3.69
CA THR A 630 6.15 11.05 4.17
C THR A 630 7.21 10.61 3.16
N VAL A 631 7.01 9.49 2.47
CA VAL A 631 7.91 9.05 1.39
C VAL A 631 7.94 10.05 0.22
N MET A 632 6.79 10.63 -0.14
CA MET A 632 6.75 11.67 -1.18
C MET A 632 7.43 12.96 -0.73
N MET A 633 7.25 13.36 0.54
CA MET A 633 7.97 14.50 1.14
C MET A 633 9.49 14.28 1.14
N ILE A 634 9.98 13.10 1.54
CA ILE A 634 11.41 12.74 1.50
C ILE A 634 11.96 12.91 0.09
N ALA A 635 11.22 12.45 -0.93
CA ALA A 635 11.61 12.56 -2.32
C ALA A 635 11.54 14.00 -2.88
N GLU A 636 10.52 14.80 -2.52
CA GLU A 636 10.43 16.22 -2.87
C GLU A 636 11.62 17.02 -2.36
N LYS A 637 11.96 16.80 -1.08
CA LYS A 637 13.05 17.47 -0.38
C LYS A 637 14.42 16.98 -0.85
N GLY A 638 14.60 15.67 -1.01
CA GLY A 638 15.82 15.09 -1.57
C GLY A 638 16.09 15.57 -3.00
N SER A 639 15.05 15.71 -3.83
CA SER A 639 15.17 16.29 -5.18
C SER A 639 15.60 17.75 -5.14
N ASP A 640 15.14 18.53 -4.16
CA ASP A 640 15.58 19.92 -3.99
C ASP A 640 17.04 20.02 -3.51
N MET A 641 17.48 19.11 -2.61
CA MET A 641 18.89 19.00 -2.22
C MET A 641 19.80 18.69 -3.43
N VAL A 642 19.38 17.76 -4.31
CA VAL A 642 20.11 17.44 -5.56
C VAL A 642 20.16 18.67 -6.49
N LYS A 643 19.02 19.35 -6.69
CA LYS A 643 18.96 20.59 -7.49
C LYS A 643 19.86 21.68 -6.93
N THR A 644 19.80 21.92 -5.63
CA THR A 644 20.65 22.90 -4.93
C THR A 644 22.15 22.55 -5.04
N PHE A 645 22.53 21.28 -4.94
CA PHE A 645 23.93 20.86 -5.03
C PHE A 645 24.50 21.04 -6.45
N TRP A 646 23.83 20.51 -7.47
CA TRP A 646 24.36 20.52 -8.83
C TRP A 646 24.21 21.88 -9.55
N ASN A 647 23.17 22.67 -9.27
CA ASN A 647 23.03 24.01 -9.86
C ASN A 647 24.06 25.01 -9.27
N LYS A 648 24.54 24.80 -8.05
CA LYS A 648 25.67 25.58 -7.51
C LYS A 648 27.00 25.25 -8.19
N GLN A 649 27.15 24.07 -8.79
CA GLN A 649 28.38 23.67 -9.49
C GLN A 649 28.41 24.10 -10.97
N THR A 650 27.26 24.36 -11.60
CA THR A 650 27.22 24.90 -12.97
C THR A 650 27.58 26.38 -13.04
N VAL A 651 27.38 27.13 -11.93
CA VAL A 651 27.89 28.50 -11.78
C VAL A 651 29.37 28.46 -11.42
N LYS A 652 30.25 28.64 -12.42
CA LYS A 652 31.69 28.82 -12.18
C LYS A 652 31.91 30.09 -11.33
N PRO A 653 32.84 30.07 -10.35
CA PRO A 653 33.28 31.30 -9.68
C PRO A 653 33.88 32.24 -10.74
N GLY A 654 33.16 33.32 -11.06
CA GLY A 654 33.55 34.29 -12.10
C GLY A 654 32.52 34.54 -13.22
N SER A 655 31.45 33.74 -13.36
CA SER A 655 30.38 34.02 -14.33
C SER A 655 29.15 34.65 -13.67
N THR A 656 29.15 35.97 -13.52
CA THR A 656 28.00 36.74 -13.03
C THR A 656 26.89 36.75 -14.09
N ARG A 657 25.95 35.80 -14.01
CA ARG A 657 24.64 35.94 -14.66
C ARG A 657 23.60 36.27 -13.59
N TYR A 658 23.12 37.51 -13.61
CA TYR A 658 21.91 37.88 -12.90
C TYR A 658 20.74 37.11 -13.50
N ILE A 659 20.18 36.17 -12.75
CA ILE A 659 18.85 35.64 -13.01
C ILE A 659 17.88 36.55 -12.25
N ALA A 660 17.13 37.35 -13.00
CA ALA A 660 16.04 38.12 -12.40
C ALA A 660 14.91 37.16 -12.02
N HIS A 661 14.68 36.97 -10.73
CA HIS A 661 13.44 36.37 -10.26
C HIS A 661 12.31 37.37 -10.52
N SER A 662 11.34 36.98 -11.36
CA SER A 662 10.07 37.70 -11.47
C SER A 662 9.23 37.41 -10.24
N GLU A 663 9.33 38.26 -9.22
CA GLU A 663 8.36 38.26 -8.12
C GLU A 663 7.00 38.71 -8.66
N SER A 664 6.01 37.83 -8.57
CA SER A 664 4.58 38.19 -8.62
C SER A 664 3.96 37.90 -7.25
N SER A 665 4.43 38.62 -6.24
CA SER A 665 3.95 38.56 -4.86
C SER A 665 2.80 39.56 -4.68
N GLY A 666 1.56 39.05 -4.71
CA GLY A 666 0.39 39.82 -4.27
C GLY A 666 0.46 40.04 -2.76
N ASN A 667 0.72 41.29 -2.34
CA ASN A 667 0.79 41.66 -0.93
C ASN A 667 -0.58 41.54 -0.23
N VAL A 668 -0.64 40.73 0.83
CA VAL A 668 -1.56 40.96 1.96
C VAL A 668 -0.70 41.06 3.23
N GLY A 669 -0.47 42.28 3.69
CA GLY A 669 0.42 42.54 4.81
C GLY A 669 -0.27 42.38 6.16
N LEU A 670 0.29 41.53 7.03
CA LEU A 670 0.06 41.58 8.47
C LEU A 670 1.36 42.02 9.15
N SER A 671 1.43 43.30 9.53
CA SER A 671 2.59 43.87 10.20
C SER A 671 2.54 43.63 11.71
N ASN A 672 3.57 42.99 12.26
CA ASN A 672 3.93 43.14 13.67
C ASN A 672 5.39 43.57 13.76
N ARG A 673 5.62 44.86 14.06
CA ARG A 673 6.96 45.38 14.39
C ARG A 673 7.18 45.27 15.89
N LEU A 674 8.18 44.49 16.29
CA LEU A 674 8.83 44.70 17.58
C LEU A 674 9.76 45.92 17.45
N ALA A 675 9.62 46.88 18.36
CA ALA A 675 10.54 48.01 18.50
C ALA A 675 10.97 48.11 19.97
N SER A 676 12.28 48.05 20.19
CA SER A 676 12.88 48.32 21.49
C SER A 676 12.94 49.83 21.75
N GLY A 677 12.58 50.26 22.95
CA GLY A 677 12.59 51.67 23.35
C GLY A 677 12.53 51.84 24.86
N ASN A 678 13.58 52.41 25.44
CA ASN A 678 13.68 52.68 26.88
C ASN A 678 12.76 53.82 27.33
N GLY A 679 12.23 53.71 28.55
CA GLY A 679 12.09 54.87 29.44
C GLY A 679 10.70 55.18 30.01
N GLY A 680 10.60 55.15 31.34
CA GLY A 680 9.98 56.25 32.08
C GLY A 680 8.51 56.16 32.50
N ARG A 681 8.30 55.61 33.71
CA ARG A 681 7.40 56.11 34.78
C ARG A 681 5.87 56.26 34.58
N ASN A 682 5.18 55.89 35.67
CA ASN A 682 3.88 56.36 36.17
C ASN A 682 2.57 55.79 35.61
N VAL A 683 2.01 54.83 36.36
CA VAL A 683 0.73 54.92 37.09
C VAL A 683 -0.40 55.74 36.45
N THR A 684 -1.55 55.12 36.13
CA THR A 684 -2.83 55.22 36.89
C THR A 684 -3.88 54.23 36.32
N VAL A 685 -4.89 53.87 37.12
CA VAL A 685 -5.97 52.90 36.85
C VAL A 685 -7.26 53.61 36.36
N ILE A 686 -8.31 52.85 36.01
CA ILE A 686 -9.72 53.26 35.75
C ILE A 686 -9.96 53.70 34.28
N GLY A 687 -11.02 53.30 33.56
CA GLY A 687 -12.11 52.35 33.89
C GLY A 687 -13.19 52.27 32.77
N ASN A 688 -14.23 51.46 33.01
CA ASN A 688 -15.39 51.10 32.16
C ASN A 688 -15.98 52.14 31.17
N GLY A 689 -16.54 51.65 30.05
CA GLY A 689 -17.47 52.38 29.17
C GLY A 689 -18.21 51.47 28.17
N ASN A 690 -19.55 51.48 28.21
CA ASN A 690 -20.45 50.60 27.44
C ASN A 690 -20.84 51.12 26.03
N ASP A 691 -21.54 50.25 25.28
CA ASP A 691 -22.58 50.53 24.27
C ASP A 691 -22.17 51.13 22.89
N SER A 692 -22.91 50.93 21.79
CA SER A 692 -23.87 49.87 21.37
C SER A 692 -24.29 50.09 19.88
N ARG A 693 -25.04 49.13 19.29
CA ARG A 693 -25.94 49.28 18.09
C ARG A 693 -25.27 49.45 16.70
N SER A 694 -25.42 48.49 15.77
CA SER A 694 -26.52 48.28 14.77
C SER A 694 -26.40 49.17 13.51
N LYS A 695 -26.71 48.77 12.25
CA LYS A 695 -27.21 47.55 11.58
C LYS A 695 -26.88 47.66 10.03
N PRO A 696 -27.17 46.67 9.15
CA PRO A 696 -26.52 46.50 7.81
C PRO A 696 -27.40 46.91 6.58
N VAL A 697 -27.11 46.35 5.37
CA VAL A 697 -27.89 46.30 4.07
C VAL A 697 -27.33 47.20 2.92
N PRO A 698 -27.29 46.83 1.61
CA PRO A 698 -27.16 45.51 0.91
C PRO A 698 -26.31 45.50 -0.41
N ALA A 699 -26.45 44.40 -1.17
CA ALA A 699 -25.90 43.98 -2.47
C ALA A 699 -26.04 44.90 -3.73
N ALA A 700 -25.26 44.56 -4.77
CA ALA A 700 -25.57 44.81 -6.19
C ALA A 700 -24.94 43.73 -7.12
N THR A 701 -25.60 43.46 -8.26
CA THR A 701 -25.25 42.49 -9.31
C THR A 701 -24.77 43.17 -10.60
N GLN A 702 -24.07 42.46 -11.50
CA GLN A 702 -24.21 42.63 -12.97
C GLN A 702 -23.50 41.53 -13.81
N SER A 703 -23.82 41.47 -15.11
CA SER A 703 -23.50 40.38 -16.06
C SER A 703 -23.21 40.90 -17.49
N PHE A 704 -23.00 39.98 -18.46
CA PHE A 704 -22.72 40.16 -19.91
C PHE A 704 -21.26 40.53 -20.31
N GLY A 705 -20.69 40.06 -21.43
CA GLY A 705 -21.12 39.01 -22.39
C GLY A 705 -20.25 38.88 -23.68
N SER A 706 -20.47 37.79 -24.44
CA SER A 706 -20.21 37.56 -25.89
C SER A 706 -18.79 37.51 -26.55
N PHE A 707 -18.61 36.44 -27.35
CA PHE A 707 -17.62 36.11 -28.42
C PHE A 707 -17.81 36.98 -29.72
N PRO A 708 -16.95 36.98 -30.80
CA PRO A 708 -16.41 35.76 -31.50
C PRO A 708 -15.15 35.82 -32.46
N LYS A 709 -14.88 34.65 -33.09
CA LYS A 709 -14.34 34.34 -34.45
C LYS A 709 -12.85 33.96 -34.73
N GLN A 710 -12.70 33.16 -35.81
CA GLN A 710 -11.53 32.38 -36.29
C GLN A 710 -10.74 33.05 -37.44
N VAL A 711 -9.49 32.60 -37.67
CA VAL A 711 -8.69 32.55 -38.95
C VAL A 711 -7.28 31.96 -38.63
N ALA A 712 -6.54 31.18 -39.43
CA ALA A 712 -6.78 30.33 -40.62
C ALA A 712 -5.63 29.27 -40.77
N ILE A 713 -5.38 28.70 -41.96
CA ILE A 713 -4.38 27.65 -42.30
C ILE A 713 -3.35 28.17 -43.34
N PRO A 714 -2.15 27.58 -43.46
CA PRO A 714 -1.60 27.25 -44.78
C PRO A 714 -1.06 25.80 -44.92
N GLN A 715 -1.16 25.25 -46.14
CA GLN A 715 -0.66 23.93 -46.59
C GLN A 715 0.61 24.06 -47.45
N TYR A 716 1.09 22.91 -47.99
CA TYR A 716 2.17 22.60 -48.95
C TYR A 716 3.46 22.02 -48.31
N ASN A 717 4.14 21.01 -48.87
CA ASN A 717 3.94 20.28 -50.14
C ASN A 717 4.44 18.81 -50.06
N THR A 718 4.11 17.97 -51.05
CA THR A 718 4.41 16.51 -51.09
C THR A 718 5.48 16.10 -52.10
N SER A 719 6.38 15.17 -51.72
CA SER A 719 7.17 14.27 -52.59
C SER A 719 7.98 13.28 -51.73
N GLY A 720 8.20 12.00 -52.04
CA GLY A 720 7.68 11.14 -53.12
C GLY A 720 8.39 9.76 -53.08
N TYR A 721 7.63 8.68 -53.31
CA TYR A 721 8.00 7.29 -53.70
C TYR A 721 9.35 6.64 -53.32
N GLY A 722 9.25 5.41 -52.78
CA GLY A 722 10.35 4.44 -52.74
C GLY A 722 9.92 3.07 -52.16
N ALA A 723 9.40 2.17 -52.99
CA ALA A 723 9.00 0.81 -52.58
C ALA A 723 9.94 -0.25 -53.19
N SER A 724 10.32 -1.26 -52.39
CA SER A 724 10.92 -2.51 -52.90
C SER A 724 10.50 -3.69 -52.03
N ALA A 725 10.01 -4.76 -52.66
CA ALA A 725 9.53 -5.99 -52.03
C ALA A 725 10.61 -7.10 -51.97
N TYR A 726 10.18 -8.35 -51.72
CA TYR A 726 10.96 -9.61 -51.56
C TYR A 726 11.61 -9.78 -50.17
N LYS A 727 11.55 -10.93 -49.49
CA LYS A 727 10.82 -12.21 -49.68
C LYS A 727 10.73 -12.94 -48.31
N PRO A 728 9.81 -13.90 -48.08
CA PRO A 728 9.76 -14.67 -46.84
C PRO A 728 10.80 -15.80 -46.84
N PHE A 729 11.16 -16.31 -45.66
CA PHE A 729 11.91 -17.56 -45.49
C PHE A 729 11.29 -18.45 -44.40
N ASP A 730 11.53 -19.75 -44.57
CA ASP A 730 10.73 -20.84 -44.06
C ASP A 730 10.85 -21.14 -42.55
N HIS A 731 9.86 -21.92 -42.10
CA HIS A 731 9.89 -22.63 -40.83
C HIS A 731 11.17 -23.46 -40.65
N ASN A 732 11.65 -23.56 -39.41
CA ASN A 732 12.08 -24.86 -38.92
C ASN A 732 11.79 -25.05 -37.44
N THR A 733 11.32 -26.26 -37.12
CA THR A 733 10.82 -26.68 -35.81
C THR A 733 11.95 -27.03 -34.85
N HIS A 734 11.87 -26.60 -33.60
CA HIS A 734 12.43 -27.37 -32.48
C HIS A 734 11.46 -27.40 -31.30
N ALA A 735 10.95 -28.60 -30.99
CA ALA A 735 10.17 -28.86 -29.80
C ALA A 735 11.09 -28.98 -28.57
N ILE A 736 10.67 -28.38 -27.45
CA ILE A 736 11.26 -28.56 -26.12
C ILE A 736 10.08 -28.82 -25.16
N PRO A 737 10.15 -29.81 -24.25
CA PRO A 737 8.95 -30.43 -23.70
C PRO A 737 8.28 -29.61 -22.60
N GLN A 738 6.94 -29.59 -22.62
CA GLN A 738 6.11 -29.07 -21.53
C GLN A 738 6.16 -30.03 -20.33
N TYR A 739 6.80 -29.59 -19.24
CA TYR A 739 6.57 -30.20 -17.92
C TYR A 739 5.34 -29.58 -17.27
N HIS A 740 4.19 -30.25 -17.42
CA HIS A 740 3.00 -29.95 -16.63
C HIS A 740 3.20 -30.36 -15.17
N HIS A 741 3.54 -29.40 -14.30
CA HIS A 741 3.23 -29.50 -12.88
C HIS A 741 2.08 -28.55 -12.56
N GLY A 742 0.87 -29.13 -12.43
CA GLY A 742 -0.30 -28.39 -11.97
C GLY A 742 -0.15 -28.00 -10.50
N TRP A 743 0.00 -26.71 -10.24
CA TRP A 743 -0.12 -26.14 -8.89
C TRP A 743 -1.52 -25.53 -8.75
N GLN A 744 -2.40 -26.21 -8.01
CA GLN A 744 -3.66 -25.61 -7.57
C GLN A 744 -3.37 -24.65 -6.41
N GLY A 745 -3.16 -23.38 -6.73
CA GLY A 745 -2.95 -22.32 -5.75
C GLY A 745 -4.25 -21.96 -5.04
N ASN A 746 -4.49 -22.55 -3.87
CA ASN A 746 -5.62 -22.23 -3.00
C ASN A 746 -5.18 -21.21 -1.93
N ASN A 747 -4.94 -19.96 -2.34
CA ASN A 747 -4.47 -18.88 -1.46
C ASN A 747 -5.64 -17.98 -1.03
N GLY A 748 -6.32 -18.35 0.06
CA GLY A 748 -7.35 -17.53 0.69
C GLY A 748 -6.78 -16.40 1.55
N TYR A 749 -6.51 -15.24 0.95
CA TYR A 749 -6.26 -14.00 1.69
C TYR A 749 -7.55 -13.19 1.84
N HIS A 750 -8.40 -13.60 2.78
CA HIS A 750 -9.56 -12.81 3.17
C HIS A 750 -9.19 -11.81 4.27
N GLY A 751 -9.25 -10.53 3.94
CA GLY A 751 -9.62 -9.55 4.96
C GLY A 751 -11.12 -9.72 5.27
N GLY A 752 -11.46 -10.18 6.48
CA GLY A 752 -12.84 -10.12 7.00
C GLY A 752 -13.78 -11.29 6.66
N TYR A 753 -13.31 -12.43 6.17
CA TYR A 753 -14.15 -13.65 6.01
C TYR A 753 -13.39 -14.93 6.36
N SER A 754 -13.53 -15.38 7.60
CA SER A 754 -13.10 -16.72 8.03
C SER A 754 -14.30 -17.69 8.12
N LYS A 755 -14.41 -18.62 7.16
CA LYS A 755 -15.24 -19.83 7.36
C LYS A 755 -14.44 -20.85 8.20
N PRO A 756 -15.08 -21.61 9.10
CA PRO A 756 -14.38 -22.42 10.09
C PRO A 756 -13.66 -23.63 9.47
N PHE A 757 -12.44 -23.90 9.94
CA PHE A 757 -11.64 -25.06 9.53
C PHE A 757 -12.21 -26.35 10.13
N TYR A 758 -12.76 -27.22 9.28
CA TYR A 758 -12.97 -28.64 9.59
C TYR A 758 -11.81 -29.45 9.03
N VAL A 759 -11.17 -30.28 9.88
CA VAL A 759 -10.07 -31.18 9.48
C VAL A 759 -10.48 -32.62 9.76
N ASP A 760 -10.66 -33.41 8.71
CA ASP A 760 -10.83 -34.87 8.83
C ASP A 760 -9.47 -35.57 9.06
N PRO A 761 -9.35 -36.52 10.00
CA PRO A 761 -8.07 -37.10 10.38
C PRO A 761 -7.59 -38.20 9.41
N VAL A 762 -6.58 -37.89 8.60
CA VAL A 762 -5.90 -38.88 7.74
C VAL A 762 -4.88 -39.70 8.54
N LYS A 763 -5.04 -41.03 8.54
CA LYS A 763 -4.13 -41.98 9.21
C LYS A 763 -2.78 -42.09 8.48
N PRO A 764 -1.65 -42.23 9.20
CA PRO A 764 -0.34 -42.43 8.58
C PRO A 764 -0.21 -43.85 7.98
N LYS A 765 0.32 -43.93 6.74
CA LYS A 765 0.85 -45.18 6.18
C LYS A 765 2.34 -45.29 6.50
N ALA A 766 2.74 -46.43 7.05
CA ALA A 766 4.15 -46.78 7.19
C ALA A 766 4.71 -47.32 5.85
N SER A 767 5.99 -47.04 5.57
CA SER A 767 6.77 -47.75 4.55
C SER A 767 8.18 -48.01 5.06
N SER A 768 8.59 -49.27 5.00
CA SER A 768 9.87 -49.84 5.44
C SER A 768 11.06 -49.46 4.54
N GLY A 769 12.27 -49.35 5.12
CA GLY A 769 13.50 -49.08 4.35
C GLY A 769 14.82 -49.14 5.15
N THR A 770 15.18 -50.33 5.62
CA THR A 770 16.54 -50.83 5.98
C THR A 770 17.76 -49.88 6.13
N PHE A 771 18.43 -50.02 7.28
CA PHE A 771 19.81 -49.59 7.62
C PHE A 771 20.90 -50.13 6.65
N PRO A 772 22.11 -49.53 6.61
CA PRO A 772 23.19 -49.95 7.52
C PRO A 772 23.94 -48.81 8.24
N SER A 773 24.50 -49.15 9.40
CA SER A 773 25.46 -48.39 10.23
C SER A 773 26.33 -49.44 10.95
N PRO A 774 27.44 -49.13 11.66
CA PRO A 774 28.18 -47.86 11.79
C PRO A 774 29.72 -48.02 11.59
N SER A 775 30.49 -46.96 11.84
CA SER A 775 31.83 -47.09 12.44
C SER A 775 32.05 -46.02 13.51
N VAL A 776 32.69 -46.40 14.62
CA VAL A 776 32.77 -45.59 15.85
C VAL A 776 34.22 -45.47 16.33
N LYS A 777 34.66 -44.23 16.58
CA LYS A 777 35.70 -43.80 17.55
C LYS A 777 35.40 -42.32 17.88
N GLY A 778 35.56 -41.81 19.10
CA GLY A 778 35.91 -42.39 20.39
C GLY A 778 36.08 -41.27 21.43
N ASP A 779 35.93 -41.60 22.72
CA ASP A 779 36.42 -40.90 23.93
C ASP A 779 36.37 -39.36 24.04
N TYR A 780 35.69 -38.83 25.07
CA TYR A 780 36.32 -38.65 26.40
C TYR A 780 35.28 -38.35 27.50
N SER A 781 35.72 -38.32 28.76
CA SER A 781 34.89 -38.54 29.96
C SER A 781 35.06 -37.47 31.06
N ARG A 782 34.19 -37.54 32.09
CA ARG A 782 34.27 -36.95 33.47
C ARG A 782 33.83 -35.48 33.65
N SER A 783 33.24 -35.05 34.78
CA SER A 783 32.63 -35.78 35.94
C SER A 783 32.05 -34.84 37.03
N PHE A 784 31.08 -35.32 37.84
CA PHE A 784 30.63 -34.87 39.19
C PHE A 784 30.04 -33.44 39.36
N GLY A 785 29.04 -33.20 40.23
CA GLY A 785 28.17 -34.09 41.03
C GLY A 785 27.37 -33.37 42.16
N ASN A 786 26.33 -34.04 42.71
CA ASN A 786 25.65 -33.79 44.02
C ASN A 786 24.84 -32.47 44.22
N THR A 787 23.77 -32.35 45.04
CA THR A 787 23.09 -33.27 46.02
C THR A 787 21.67 -32.82 46.44
N GLN A 788 20.77 -33.81 46.68
CA GLN A 788 19.70 -33.95 47.73
C GLN A 788 18.45 -33.03 47.89
N GLY A 789 17.34 -33.67 48.33
CA GLY A 789 16.18 -33.07 49.05
C GLY A 789 14.78 -33.54 48.61
N TYR A 790 14.38 -34.83 48.69
CA TYR A 790 13.71 -35.57 49.79
C TYR A 790 12.26 -35.21 50.22
N GLY A 791 11.36 -36.21 50.18
CA GLY A 791 10.06 -36.30 50.90
C GLY A 791 8.79 -36.11 50.05
N GLY A 792 7.71 -36.91 50.13
CA GLY A 792 7.50 -38.18 50.85
C GLY A 792 5.99 -38.50 51.10
N HIS A 793 5.54 -39.73 50.77
CA HIS A 793 4.19 -40.32 51.01
C HIS A 793 2.97 -39.68 50.29
N GLY A 794 1.92 -40.38 49.86
CA GLY A 794 1.70 -41.84 49.75
C GLY A 794 0.40 -42.34 50.39
N ASN A 795 -0.59 -42.77 49.60
CA ASN A 795 -1.32 -44.04 49.82
C ASN A 795 -2.28 -44.41 48.68
N THR A 796 -2.51 -45.73 48.55
CA THR A 796 -3.28 -46.45 47.53
C THR A 796 -4.65 -46.91 48.06
N VAL A 797 -5.40 -47.64 47.21
CA VAL A 797 -6.32 -48.78 47.52
C VAL A 797 -7.76 -48.64 46.94
N ARG A 798 -7.97 -49.32 45.80
CA ARG A 798 -9.03 -50.32 45.47
C ARG A 798 -10.51 -49.86 45.33
N ASP A 799 -11.38 -50.57 44.59
CA ASP A 799 -11.24 -51.68 43.60
C ASP A 799 -12.57 -51.85 42.83
N ASN A 800 -12.51 -52.49 41.64
CA ASN A 800 -13.55 -53.36 41.03
C ASN A 800 -14.96 -52.74 40.71
N SER A 801 -15.77 -53.21 39.76
CA SER A 801 -15.70 -54.24 38.69
C SER A 801 -16.98 -54.08 37.79
N ALA A 802 -17.14 -54.63 36.58
CA ALA A 802 -16.27 -55.11 35.48
C ALA A 802 -17.19 -55.54 34.29
N VAL A 803 -16.62 -55.86 33.10
CA VAL A 803 -17.04 -56.97 32.17
C VAL A 803 -18.47 -56.93 31.56
N THR A 804 -18.78 -57.11 30.25
CA THR A 804 -18.11 -57.48 28.97
C THR A 804 -19.09 -57.11 27.81
N GLY A 805 -18.79 -57.11 26.51
CA GLY A 805 -17.55 -57.43 25.79
C GLY A 805 -17.72 -57.36 24.24
N TYR A 806 -16.59 -57.13 23.58
CA TYR A 806 -16.15 -57.39 22.19
C TYR A 806 -16.76 -58.57 21.38
N PRO A 807 -16.44 -58.77 20.06
CA PRO A 807 -15.73 -57.91 19.07
C PRO A 807 -16.26 -57.96 17.59
N VAL A 808 -15.53 -57.26 16.67
CA VAL A 808 -15.32 -57.51 15.19
C VAL A 808 -16.52 -57.70 14.22
N SER A 809 -16.44 -57.43 12.91
CA SER A 809 -15.43 -56.79 12.02
C SER A 809 -16.03 -56.46 10.63
N ASN A 810 -15.41 -55.49 9.94
CA ASN A 810 -15.09 -55.53 8.50
C ASN A 810 -16.17 -55.51 7.38
N THR A 811 -15.83 -54.66 6.40
CA THR A 811 -15.81 -54.89 4.93
C THR A 811 -17.04 -54.64 4.01
N TRP A 812 -16.74 -53.77 3.03
CA TRP A 812 -17.07 -53.80 1.58
C TRP A 812 -18.27 -53.01 1.00
N ASN A 813 -17.89 -52.02 0.18
CA ASN A 813 -18.19 -51.90 -1.26
C ASN A 813 -19.49 -52.50 -1.81
N GLY A 814 -20.29 -51.67 -2.47
CA GLY A 814 -21.35 -52.11 -3.38
C GLY A 814 -21.96 -50.97 -4.19
N HIS A 815 -21.45 -50.73 -5.41
CA HIS A 815 -22.16 -49.93 -6.41
C HIS A 815 -23.57 -50.49 -6.67
N MET A 816 -24.56 -49.62 -6.91
CA MET A 816 -25.49 -49.87 -8.02
C MET A 816 -26.02 -48.58 -8.64
N THR A 817 -26.20 -48.63 -9.95
CA THR A 817 -26.49 -47.51 -10.84
C THR A 817 -27.91 -47.56 -11.39
N ARG A 818 -28.44 -46.35 -11.63
CA ARG A 818 -29.44 -45.97 -12.67
C ARG A 818 -30.92 -46.34 -12.50
N PHE A 819 -31.66 -45.42 -13.13
CA PHE A 819 -33.07 -45.39 -13.54
C PHE A 819 -34.04 -44.94 -12.43
N GLY A 820 -34.75 -43.81 -12.56
CA GLY A 820 -35.03 -42.98 -13.73
C GLY A 820 -36.51 -43.06 -14.07
N GLN A 821 -37.30 -42.14 -13.51
CA GLN A 821 -38.69 -41.92 -13.89
C GLN A 821 -39.06 -40.45 -13.73
N THR A 822 -39.69 -39.91 -14.77
CA THR A 822 -40.29 -38.58 -14.83
C THR A 822 -41.73 -38.63 -14.32
N TRP A 823 -42.13 -37.68 -13.46
CA TRP A 823 -43.55 -37.28 -13.32
C TRP A 823 -43.69 -35.79 -13.02
N ARG A 824 -44.88 -35.26 -13.36
CA ARG A 824 -45.18 -33.82 -13.48
C ARG A 824 -45.63 -33.17 -12.17
N ILE A 825 -45.26 -31.89 -12.05
CA ILE A 825 -46.08 -30.74 -11.64
C ILE A 825 -47.43 -31.04 -10.98
N ASN A 826 -47.51 -30.73 -9.69
CA ASN A 826 -48.53 -29.91 -9.01
C ASN A 826 -47.82 -29.38 -7.75
N GLY A 827 -47.89 -28.12 -7.33
CA GLY A 827 -48.93 -27.13 -7.59
C GLY A 827 -49.56 -26.70 -6.25
N ASN A 828 -48.80 -25.98 -5.41
CA ASN A 828 -49.33 -25.06 -4.39
C ASN A 828 -48.23 -24.19 -3.76
N ARG A 829 -48.56 -22.90 -3.57
CA ARG A 829 -47.89 -21.89 -2.72
C ARG A 829 -48.20 -22.16 -1.22
N PRO A 830 -47.61 -21.47 -0.21
CA PRO A 830 -46.93 -20.16 -0.21
C PRO A 830 -45.61 -20.10 -0.98
#